data_AF-A0A1B8PIL5-F1
#
_entry.id   AF-A0A1B8PIL5-F1
#
_cell.length_a   1.000
_cell.length_b   1.000
_cell.length_c   1.000
_cell.angle_alpha   90.00
_cell.angle_beta   90.00
_cell.angle_gamma   90.00
#
_symmetry.space_group_name_H-M   'P 1'
#
loop_
_entity.id
_entity.type
_entity.pdbx_description
1 polymer ?
#
loop_
_entity_poly.entity_id
_entity_poly.type
_entity_poly.pdbx_seq_one_letter_code
_entity_poly.pdbx_strand_id
1 'polypeptide(L)'
;MRASIKGWVGKEPIPVNSYVIALQPSGAGKGHSTTMMSQEVLKGFTETFIEHTFPITAECNIQQLSIKRANKSGKDIDEEQTKLEKVFNDLGALMFEFDSATVPAIKQMRQKLLIANAGACNLTIDEAGANLLGSIDAMIAYLELYDKGLIKDKLVKSSSENTRFERIEGHTPTNLLMFGTPSKLLDGGKTEEQFYELLEMGYARRCLFGFTNQVHKAKVNSVDELMKTLFNTDHDDSLESIAEHITLLADPDKLNTKLTLSTDSTKLLLTYKLHCENLSAELSEFEAIRKTEIEHRYFKTMKLAGAYAFVDGKDIITPEYVEYAIRLVEDSGEAFNKLLTPQRPYIKLANYLASVRHDVTLADLDEDLPSFRGSKAQKDEMIQMAIAWGYKNNIVIKKSYTDSIMFLNADTIDETNLNEMILSFSKEITENYKNQIVPFDKIDKLLTKDNYHWLSHHLIDGYRKEDNCQAGFNLLVLDIDGTCSLNTAQLLLKGYKAIFQTTKSHKDDDPHFRIILPINYTLKLDAKDYKEMYNAVIAQLPFDVDTQCNQRSRKWETNKNATIIHQDGELFDILPFIPKTTKNEERQSQLRDQEHLDNLERWVINNTGDGNRNNMLLRYAMILVDSGYKFDTVKDKVIGLNNKLVDKLDELELHSTIFHSVAKKLAT
;
A
#
# COMPACT_ATOMS: atom_id res chain seq x y z
N MET A 1 17.72 -35.34 2.28
CA MET A 1 17.67 -36.34 3.37
C MET A 1 16.31 -36.39 4.01
N ARG A 2 15.89 -37.55 4.55
CA ARG A 2 14.63 -37.67 5.29
C ARG A 2 14.87 -37.48 6.79
N ALA A 3 14.12 -36.58 7.39
CA ALA A 3 14.05 -36.42 8.84
C ALA A 3 12.59 -36.36 9.29
N SER A 4 12.33 -36.75 10.53
CA SER A 4 10.98 -36.76 11.09
C SER A 4 10.97 -36.41 12.57
N ILE A 5 9.90 -35.75 13.01
CA ILE A 5 9.69 -35.31 14.38
C ILE A 5 8.80 -36.31 15.12
N LYS A 6 9.19 -36.65 16.34
CA LYS A 6 8.43 -37.47 17.29
C LYS A 6 8.18 -36.69 18.57
N GLY A 7 7.13 -37.08 19.30
CA GLY A 7 6.76 -36.47 20.58
C GLY A 7 5.64 -35.42 20.48
N TRP A 8 5.19 -35.08 19.27
CA TRP A 8 3.94 -34.35 19.06
C TRP A 8 2.73 -35.31 19.03
N VAL A 9 1.54 -34.80 19.35
CA VAL A 9 0.28 -35.57 19.50
C VAL A 9 0.12 -36.68 18.45
N GLY A 10 0.05 -37.94 18.90
CA GLY A 10 -0.11 -39.13 18.05
C GLY A 10 1.07 -40.09 18.14
N LYS A 11 0.96 -41.24 17.45
CA LYS A 11 2.05 -42.25 17.37
C LYS A 11 2.89 -42.12 16.09
N GLU A 12 2.38 -41.41 15.09
CA GLU A 12 3.03 -41.30 13.78
C GLU A 12 4.04 -40.14 13.77
N PRO A 13 5.23 -40.34 13.19
CA PRO A 13 6.21 -39.28 13.05
C PRO A 13 5.79 -38.26 11.99
N ILE A 14 6.10 -36.99 12.22
CA ILE A 14 5.77 -35.88 11.32
C ILE A 14 6.99 -35.59 10.42
N PRO A 15 6.86 -35.55 9.09
CA PRO A 15 8.00 -35.24 8.22
C PRO A 15 8.50 -33.81 8.44
N VAL A 16 9.82 -33.63 8.40
CA VAL A 16 10.45 -32.30 8.32
C VAL A 16 10.40 -31.86 6.86
N ASN A 17 9.60 -30.84 6.57
CA ASN A 17 9.46 -30.23 5.25
C ASN A 17 8.94 -28.79 5.36
N SER A 18 9.12 -28.00 4.29
CA SER A 18 8.74 -26.58 4.28
C SER A 18 8.17 -26.13 2.94
N TYR A 19 7.12 -25.29 3.01
CA TYR A 19 6.58 -24.54 1.87
C TYR A 19 6.87 -23.05 2.08
N VAL A 20 7.40 -22.39 1.07
CA VAL A 20 7.84 -20.99 1.14
C VAL A 20 7.33 -20.22 -0.07
N ILE A 21 6.75 -19.04 0.17
CA ILE A 21 6.35 -18.08 -0.85
C ILE A 21 7.15 -16.80 -0.64
N ALA A 22 8.03 -16.46 -1.59
CA ALA A 22 8.93 -15.32 -1.50
C ALA A 22 8.71 -14.33 -2.65
N LEU A 23 8.14 -13.16 -2.36
CA LEU A 23 7.81 -12.14 -3.36
C LEU A 23 8.64 -10.87 -3.13
N GLN A 24 9.34 -10.45 -4.17
CA GLN A 24 10.12 -9.21 -4.17
C GLN A 24 10.09 -8.56 -5.56
N PRO A 25 10.23 -7.22 -5.68
CA PRO A 25 10.10 -6.54 -6.97
C PRO A 25 11.18 -6.99 -7.98
N SER A 26 10.98 -6.66 -9.26
CA SER A 26 12.00 -6.92 -10.27
C SER A 26 13.27 -6.10 -9.99
N GLY A 27 14.45 -6.68 -10.21
CA GLY A 27 15.74 -6.04 -9.95
C GLY A 27 16.18 -6.01 -8.47
N ALA A 28 15.48 -6.70 -7.57
CA ALA A 28 15.85 -6.86 -6.16
C ALA A 28 16.86 -7.99 -5.89
N GLY A 29 17.28 -8.74 -6.92
CA GLY A 29 18.29 -9.80 -6.80
C GLY A 29 17.74 -11.23 -6.72
N LYS A 30 16.45 -11.47 -6.99
CA LYS A 30 15.80 -12.81 -6.99
C LYS A 30 16.67 -13.92 -7.60
N GLY A 31 16.98 -13.78 -8.89
CA GLY A 31 17.74 -14.78 -9.64
C GLY A 31 19.17 -14.96 -9.13
N HIS A 32 19.78 -13.89 -8.61
CA HIS A 32 21.10 -13.98 -8.00
C HIS A 32 21.05 -14.82 -6.72
N SER A 33 20.10 -14.57 -5.82
CA SER A 33 19.93 -15.35 -4.59
C SER A 33 19.61 -16.83 -4.86
N THR A 34 18.79 -17.14 -5.85
CA THR A 34 18.47 -18.55 -6.19
C THR A 34 19.64 -19.25 -6.87
N THR A 35 20.42 -18.54 -7.68
CA THR A 35 21.67 -19.09 -8.26
C THR A 35 22.68 -19.37 -7.16
N MET A 36 22.88 -18.43 -6.22
CA MET A 36 23.78 -18.61 -5.09
C MET A 36 23.36 -19.82 -4.23
N MET A 37 22.07 -19.95 -3.89
CA MET A 37 21.58 -21.12 -3.14
C MET A 37 21.83 -22.45 -3.88
N SER A 38 21.55 -22.51 -5.19
CA SER A 38 21.66 -23.77 -5.96
C SER A 38 23.11 -24.15 -6.30
N GLN A 39 23.93 -23.18 -6.72
CA GLN A 39 25.27 -23.42 -7.26
C GLN A 39 26.37 -23.34 -6.21
N GLU A 40 26.22 -22.52 -5.18
CA GLU A 40 27.26 -22.31 -4.17
C GLU A 40 26.93 -23.08 -2.88
N VAL A 41 25.68 -23.03 -2.42
CA VAL A 41 25.30 -23.62 -1.13
C VAL A 41 24.88 -25.09 -1.22
N LEU A 42 24.04 -25.46 -2.19
CA LEU A 42 23.43 -26.80 -2.27
C LEU A 42 24.17 -27.77 -3.20
N LYS A 43 25.14 -27.30 -3.99
CA LYS A 43 25.77 -28.08 -5.05
C LYS A 43 26.44 -29.35 -4.52
N GLY A 44 27.32 -29.22 -3.52
CA GLY A 44 28.04 -30.37 -2.94
C GLY A 44 27.09 -31.41 -2.32
N PHE A 45 26.03 -30.95 -1.63
CA PHE A 45 24.98 -31.85 -1.14
C PHE A 45 24.26 -32.57 -2.28
N THR A 46 23.90 -31.85 -3.34
CA THR A 46 23.14 -32.40 -4.48
C THR A 46 23.94 -33.46 -5.22
N GLU A 47 25.20 -33.16 -5.54
CA GLU A 47 26.13 -34.10 -6.20
C GLU A 47 26.31 -35.36 -5.34
N THR A 48 26.68 -35.19 -4.07
CA THR A 48 26.87 -36.32 -3.13
C THR A 48 25.60 -37.15 -2.97
N PHE A 49 24.44 -36.50 -2.86
CA PHE A 49 23.17 -37.19 -2.66
C PHE A 49 22.75 -37.99 -3.90
N ILE A 50 22.87 -37.42 -5.10
CA ILE A 50 22.43 -38.07 -6.34
C ILE A 50 23.40 -39.17 -6.76
N GLU A 51 24.72 -38.93 -6.68
CA GLU A 51 25.73 -39.84 -7.21
C GLU A 51 26.08 -40.98 -6.26
N HIS A 52 25.93 -40.76 -4.94
CA HIS A 52 26.36 -41.73 -3.93
C HIS A 52 25.21 -42.15 -3.00
N THR A 53 24.64 -41.23 -2.25
CA THR A 53 23.71 -41.58 -1.17
C THR A 53 22.44 -42.24 -1.68
N PHE A 54 21.81 -41.68 -2.71
CA PHE A 54 20.54 -42.18 -3.22
C PHE A 54 20.65 -43.56 -3.88
N PRO A 55 21.66 -43.85 -4.75
CA PRO A 55 21.86 -45.20 -5.29
C PRO A 55 22.12 -46.26 -4.21
N ILE A 56 23.03 -45.98 -3.27
CA ILE A 56 23.40 -46.92 -2.19
C ILE A 56 22.17 -47.26 -1.34
N THR A 57 21.41 -46.23 -0.96
CA THR A 57 20.25 -46.42 -0.09
C THR A 57 19.09 -47.10 -0.81
N ALA A 58 18.96 -46.87 -2.12
CA ALA A 58 18.04 -47.62 -2.96
C ALA A 58 18.37 -49.11 -3.02
N GLU A 59 19.63 -49.47 -3.27
CA GLU A 59 20.06 -50.86 -3.30
C GLU A 59 19.79 -51.56 -1.96
N CYS A 60 20.21 -50.96 -0.85
CA CYS A 60 19.97 -51.53 0.49
C CYS A 60 18.48 -51.69 0.80
N ASN A 61 17.65 -50.69 0.50
CA ASN A 61 16.23 -50.76 0.81
C ASN A 61 15.45 -51.69 -0.13
N ILE A 62 15.88 -51.83 -1.39
CA ILE A 62 15.34 -52.83 -2.31
C ILE A 62 15.56 -54.23 -1.74
N GLN A 63 16.76 -54.57 -1.27
CA GLN A 63 17.04 -55.86 -0.64
C GLN A 63 16.11 -56.13 0.56
N GLN A 64 15.93 -55.14 1.45
CA GLN A 64 15.04 -55.26 2.60
C GLN A 64 13.57 -55.47 2.19
N LEU A 65 13.10 -54.74 1.18
CA LEU A 65 11.74 -54.88 0.66
C LEU A 65 11.51 -56.23 -0.01
N SER A 66 12.51 -56.75 -0.73
CA SER A 66 12.47 -58.07 -1.38
C SER A 66 12.33 -59.19 -0.37
N ILE A 67 13.12 -59.17 0.72
CA ILE A 67 13.00 -60.13 1.83
C ILE A 67 11.58 -60.08 2.42
N LYS A 68 11.05 -58.87 2.66
CA LYS A 68 9.69 -58.70 3.21
C LYS A 68 8.61 -59.23 2.26
N ARG A 69 8.75 -59.02 0.95
CA ARG A 69 7.81 -59.51 -0.08
C ARG A 69 7.89 -61.01 -0.24
N ALA A 70 9.10 -61.57 -0.36
CA ALA A 70 9.35 -63.00 -0.46
C ALA A 70 8.75 -63.77 0.72
N ASN A 71 8.94 -63.28 1.95
CA ASN A 71 8.34 -63.85 3.15
C ASN A 71 6.80 -63.85 3.13
N LYS A 72 6.18 -62.84 2.50
CA LYS A 72 4.72 -62.74 2.38
C LYS A 72 4.16 -63.62 1.26
N SER A 73 4.87 -63.72 0.13
CA SER A 73 4.40 -64.44 -1.07
C SER A 73 4.88 -65.89 -1.16
N GLY A 74 5.83 -66.32 -0.31
CA GLY A 74 6.46 -67.64 -0.38
C GLY A 74 7.31 -67.85 -1.64
N LYS A 75 7.81 -66.75 -2.22
CA LYS A 75 8.62 -66.77 -3.46
C LYS A 75 10.10 -66.62 -3.13
N ASP A 76 10.93 -66.88 -4.13
CA ASP A 76 12.38 -66.67 -4.04
C ASP A 76 12.73 -65.17 -3.88
N ILE A 77 13.76 -64.90 -3.07
CA ILE A 77 14.19 -63.52 -2.73
C ILE A 77 14.80 -62.83 -3.95
N ASP A 78 15.60 -63.54 -4.75
CA ASP A 78 16.31 -62.99 -5.90
C ASP A 78 15.33 -62.63 -7.03
N GLU A 79 14.28 -63.44 -7.19
CA GLU A 79 13.18 -63.13 -8.12
C GLU A 79 12.42 -61.85 -7.73
N GLU A 80 12.12 -61.65 -6.45
CA GLU A 80 11.42 -60.45 -5.98
C GLU A 80 12.32 -59.20 -6.03
N GLN A 81 13.62 -59.36 -5.77
CA GLN A 81 14.60 -58.31 -5.93
C GLN A 81 14.71 -57.85 -7.38
N THR A 82 14.88 -58.77 -8.32
CA THR A 82 14.97 -58.44 -9.76
C THR A 82 13.72 -57.69 -10.25
N LYS A 83 12.53 -58.05 -9.74
CA LYS A 83 11.28 -57.33 -10.05
C LYS A 83 11.28 -55.91 -9.49
N LEU A 84 11.69 -55.74 -8.24
CA LEU A 84 11.74 -54.42 -7.60
C LEU A 84 12.77 -53.49 -8.24
N GLU A 85 13.94 -54.01 -8.61
CA GLU A 85 14.97 -53.26 -9.33
C GLU A 85 14.45 -52.79 -10.70
N LYS A 86 13.78 -53.68 -11.44
CA LYS A 86 13.15 -53.32 -12.70
C LYS A 86 12.12 -52.20 -12.52
N VAL A 87 11.22 -52.32 -11.54
CA VAL A 87 10.25 -51.27 -11.23
C VAL A 87 10.96 -49.96 -10.86
N PHE A 88 12.01 -50.01 -10.04
CA PHE A 88 12.75 -48.81 -9.64
C PHE A 88 13.39 -48.08 -10.84
N ASN A 89 13.93 -48.84 -11.80
CA ASN A 89 14.53 -48.32 -13.01
C ASN A 89 13.47 -47.75 -13.98
N ASP A 90 12.34 -48.44 -14.14
CA ASP A 90 11.22 -48.03 -15.00
C ASP A 90 10.54 -46.72 -14.52
N LEU A 91 10.75 -46.31 -13.27
CA LEU A 91 10.24 -45.03 -12.73
C LEU A 91 11.03 -43.80 -13.21
N GLY A 92 12.11 -43.97 -13.97
CA GLY A 92 12.94 -42.88 -14.50
C GLY A 92 13.99 -42.36 -13.51
N ALA A 93 14.86 -41.44 -13.94
CA ALA A 93 15.89 -40.86 -13.08
C ALA A 93 15.27 -39.98 -11.96
N LEU A 94 15.97 -39.88 -10.82
CA LEU A 94 15.57 -38.93 -9.77
C LEU A 94 15.81 -37.50 -10.25
N MET A 95 14.78 -36.66 -10.21
CA MET A 95 14.95 -35.21 -10.34
C MET A 95 15.07 -34.62 -8.94
N PHE A 96 16.18 -33.94 -8.66
CA PHE A 96 16.41 -33.31 -7.36
C PHE A 96 15.41 -32.19 -7.08
N GLU A 97 15.14 -31.36 -8.10
CA GLU A 97 14.12 -30.34 -8.11
C GLU A 97 13.47 -30.25 -9.51
N PHE A 98 12.28 -29.66 -9.58
CA PHE A 98 11.54 -29.42 -10.81
C PHE A 98 10.61 -28.21 -10.68
N ASP A 99 10.29 -27.56 -11.80
CA ASP A 99 9.49 -26.32 -11.83
C ASP A 99 7.98 -26.54 -12.04
N SER A 100 7.61 -27.70 -12.55
CA SER A 100 6.26 -28.06 -12.95
C SER A 100 6.10 -29.58 -12.96
N ALA A 101 4.89 -30.06 -12.69
CA ALA A 101 4.60 -31.49 -12.73
C ALA A 101 3.11 -31.78 -12.88
N THR A 102 2.77 -32.93 -13.47
CA THR A 102 1.42 -33.49 -13.39
C THR A 102 1.27 -34.34 -12.12
N VAL A 103 0.04 -34.48 -11.60
CA VAL A 103 -0.23 -35.32 -10.41
C VAL A 103 0.27 -36.76 -10.57
N PRO A 104 0.12 -37.44 -11.74
CA PRO A 104 0.71 -38.77 -11.95
C PRO A 104 2.23 -38.78 -11.83
N ALA A 105 2.94 -37.78 -12.37
CA ALA A 105 4.40 -37.69 -12.26
C ALA A 105 4.85 -37.51 -10.80
N ILE A 106 4.15 -36.69 -10.01
CA ILE A 106 4.42 -36.55 -8.56
C ILE A 106 4.29 -37.91 -7.86
N LYS A 107 3.27 -38.70 -8.20
CA LYS A 107 3.05 -40.03 -7.62
C LYS A 107 4.10 -41.06 -8.05
N GLN A 108 4.55 -40.98 -9.30
CA GLN A 108 5.66 -41.79 -9.83
C GLN A 108 6.96 -41.49 -9.09
N MET A 109 7.32 -40.20 -8.95
CA MET A 109 8.48 -39.75 -8.18
C MET A 109 8.40 -40.23 -6.72
N ARG A 110 7.22 -40.08 -6.11
CA ARG A 110 6.95 -40.55 -4.75
C ARG A 110 7.23 -42.05 -4.60
N GLN A 111 6.79 -42.88 -5.55
CA GLN A 111 7.06 -44.31 -5.53
C GLN A 111 8.56 -44.61 -5.59
N LYS A 112 9.32 -43.90 -6.44
CA LYS A 112 10.79 -44.07 -6.54
C LYS A 112 11.48 -43.72 -5.22
N LEU A 113 11.11 -42.58 -4.62
CA LEU A 113 11.63 -42.15 -3.32
C LEU A 113 11.27 -43.15 -2.21
N LEU A 114 10.11 -43.79 -2.24
CA LEU A 114 9.71 -44.79 -1.25
C LEU A 114 10.45 -46.11 -1.42
N ILE A 115 10.71 -46.55 -2.65
CA ILE A 115 11.58 -47.70 -2.92
C ILE A 115 13.00 -47.41 -2.41
N ALA A 116 13.49 -46.18 -2.58
CA ALA A 116 14.81 -45.80 -2.08
C ALA A 116 14.85 -45.53 -0.56
N ASN A 117 13.69 -45.35 0.07
CA ASN A 117 13.54 -44.82 1.43
C ASN A 117 14.40 -43.57 1.73
N ALA A 118 14.59 -42.72 0.72
CA ALA A 118 15.42 -41.53 0.77
C ALA A 118 14.76 -40.37 0.01
N GLY A 119 15.26 -39.15 0.23
CA GLY A 119 14.85 -37.94 -0.50
C GLY A 119 13.42 -37.45 -0.22
N ALA A 120 13.05 -36.41 -0.98
CA ALA A 120 11.79 -35.67 -0.93
C ALA A 120 11.41 -35.23 -2.35
N CYS A 121 10.14 -34.86 -2.59
CA CYS A 121 9.78 -34.15 -3.83
C CYS A 121 9.95 -32.65 -3.63
N ASN A 122 10.79 -32.00 -4.44
CA ASN A 122 11.08 -30.57 -4.34
C ASN A 122 10.54 -29.84 -5.56
N LEU A 123 9.51 -29.00 -5.36
CA LEU A 123 8.90 -28.17 -6.39
C LEU A 123 9.36 -26.72 -6.22
N THR A 124 9.91 -26.15 -7.29
CA THR A 124 10.46 -24.79 -7.31
C THR A 124 9.77 -23.98 -8.41
N ILE A 125 8.80 -23.14 -8.05
CA ILE A 125 8.07 -22.29 -9.01
C ILE A 125 8.72 -20.92 -9.07
N ASP A 126 9.48 -20.65 -10.14
CA ASP A 126 9.98 -19.31 -10.48
C ASP A 126 8.89 -18.48 -11.16
N GLU A 127 9.03 -17.16 -11.11
CA GLU A 127 8.13 -16.15 -11.67
C GLU A 127 6.66 -16.52 -11.42
N ALA A 128 6.31 -16.66 -10.15
CA ALA A 128 4.98 -17.08 -9.69
C ALA A 128 3.82 -16.40 -10.42
N GLY A 129 3.92 -15.10 -10.74
CA GLY A 129 2.88 -14.39 -11.48
C GLY A 129 2.59 -14.93 -12.89
N ALA A 130 3.59 -15.52 -13.55
CA ALA A 130 3.44 -16.15 -14.86
C ALA A 130 3.12 -17.64 -14.76
N ASN A 131 3.72 -18.35 -13.80
CA ASN A 131 3.70 -19.81 -13.77
C ASN A 131 2.66 -20.42 -12.81
N LEU A 132 2.03 -19.61 -11.93
CA LEU A 132 1.08 -20.13 -10.94
C LEU A 132 -0.05 -20.94 -11.57
N LEU A 133 -0.69 -20.41 -12.62
CA LEU A 133 -1.86 -21.05 -13.25
C LEU A 133 -1.53 -22.42 -13.84
N GLY A 134 -0.32 -22.60 -14.39
CA GLY A 134 0.14 -23.88 -14.92
C GLY A 134 0.45 -24.92 -13.84
N SER A 135 0.64 -24.48 -12.60
CA SER A 135 1.12 -25.30 -11.48
C SER A 135 0.04 -25.59 -10.42
N ILE A 136 -1.21 -25.14 -10.62
CA ILE A 136 -2.32 -25.32 -9.67
C ILE A 136 -2.52 -26.81 -9.31
N ASP A 137 -2.58 -27.70 -10.29
CA ASP A 137 -2.80 -29.14 -10.05
C ASP A 137 -1.68 -29.77 -9.20
N ALA A 138 -0.43 -29.36 -9.44
CA ALA A 138 0.71 -29.79 -8.64
C ALA A 138 0.58 -29.26 -7.20
N MET A 139 0.23 -27.98 -7.05
CA MET A 139 0.04 -27.34 -5.75
C MET A 139 -1.09 -28.00 -4.94
N ILE A 140 -2.21 -28.35 -5.56
CA ILE A 140 -3.28 -29.10 -4.89
C ILE A 140 -2.79 -30.45 -4.39
N ALA A 141 -2.02 -31.21 -5.19
CA ALA A 141 -1.43 -32.46 -4.73
C ALA A 141 -0.44 -32.25 -3.56
N TYR A 142 0.32 -31.16 -3.58
CA TYR A 142 1.24 -30.78 -2.51
C TYR A 142 0.51 -30.40 -1.21
N LEU A 143 -0.71 -29.85 -1.26
CA LEU A 143 -1.51 -29.60 -0.05
C LEU A 143 -1.85 -30.89 0.69
N GLU A 144 -2.20 -31.96 -0.03
CA GLU A 144 -2.46 -33.28 0.57
C GLU A 144 -1.18 -33.87 1.20
N LEU A 145 -0.04 -33.68 0.52
CA LEU A 145 1.25 -34.24 0.94
C LEU A 145 1.87 -33.51 2.13
N TYR A 146 1.57 -32.24 2.39
CA TYR A 146 2.33 -31.44 3.36
C TYR A 146 2.34 -32.03 4.78
N ASP A 147 1.17 -32.40 5.32
CA ASP A 147 1.04 -32.69 6.75
C ASP A 147 1.74 -34.01 7.14
N LYS A 148 1.47 -35.06 6.37
CA LYS A 148 1.97 -36.42 6.65
C LYS A 148 2.74 -37.05 5.47
N GLY A 149 2.89 -36.40 4.33
CA GLY A 149 3.52 -37.03 3.15
C GLY A 149 2.68 -38.13 2.52
N LEU A 150 1.35 -38.08 2.69
CA LEU A 150 0.40 -39.08 2.20
C LEU A 150 -0.51 -38.49 1.13
N ILE A 151 -0.77 -39.26 0.08
CA ILE A 151 -1.68 -38.88 -1.00
C ILE A 151 -2.42 -40.12 -1.50
N LYS A 152 -3.73 -40.00 -1.71
CA LYS A 152 -4.56 -41.12 -2.19
C LYS A 152 -4.45 -41.27 -3.71
N ASP A 153 -4.58 -42.50 -4.18
CA ASP A 153 -4.64 -42.75 -5.62
C ASP A 153 -6.04 -42.55 -6.18
N LYS A 154 -6.09 -41.99 -7.39
CA LYS A 154 -7.28 -42.05 -8.22
C LYS A 154 -7.31 -43.45 -8.82
N LEU A 155 -8.44 -44.14 -8.71
CA LEU A 155 -8.61 -45.45 -9.31
C LEU A 155 -8.68 -45.30 -10.84
N VAL A 156 -7.65 -45.77 -11.53
CA VAL A 156 -7.60 -45.81 -13.00
C VAL A 156 -7.73 -47.24 -13.52
N LYS A 157 -8.33 -47.43 -14.70
CA LYS A 157 -8.41 -48.74 -15.35
C LYS A 157 -6.99 -49.22 -15.66
N SER A 158 -6.64 -50.43 -15.24
CA SER A 158 -5.34 -51.02 -15.58
C SER A 158 -5.33 -51.40 -17.05
N SER A 159 -4.34 -50.94 -17.81
CA SER A 159 -4.14 -51.27 -19.24
C SER A 159 -2.67 -51.62 -19.49
N SER A 160 -2.34 -52.07 -20.71
CA SER A 160 -0.95 -52.30 -21.13
C SER A 160 -0.11 -51.02 -21.13
N GLU A 161 -0.74 -49.87 -21.39
CA GLU A 161 -0.12 -48.53 -21.37
C GLU A 161 -0.08 -47.91 -19.96
N ASN A 162 -0.92 -48.40 -19.04
CA ASN A 162 -1.06 -47.86 -17.69
C ASN A 162 -1.23 -49.03 -16.69
N THR A 163 -0.12 -49.71 -16.43
CA THR A 163 -0.07 -50.81 -15.47
C THR A 163 0.01 -50.27 -14.06
N ARG A 164 -0.86 -50.75 -13.16
CA ARG A 164 -0.80 -50.37 -11.75
C ARG A 164 0.37 -51.08 -11.09
N PHE A 165 1.30 -50.33 -10.53
CA PHE A 165 2.37 -50.89 -9.71
C PHE A 165 1.85 -51.24 -8.31
N GLU A 166 2.46 -52.25 -7.69
CA GLU A 166 2.25 -52.53 -6.27
C GLU A 166 2.87 -51.39 -5.44
N ARG A 167 2.01 -50.53 -4.90
CA ARG A 167 2.41 -49.30 -4.23
C ARG A 167 3.13 -49.58 -2.91
N ILE A 168 4.19 -48.83 -2.65
CA ILE A 168 4.81 -48.83 -1.33
C ILE A 168 4.05 -47.83 -0.46
N GLU A 169 3.54 -48.31 0.66
CA GLU A 169 2.95 -47.45 1.69
C GLU A 169 4.06 -46.74 2.46
N GLY A 170 3.88 -45.45 2.71
CA GLY A 170 4.86 -44.66 3.45
C GLY A 170 4.67 -43.16 3.26
N HIS A 171 5.40 -42.42 4.07
CA HIS A 171 5.42 -40.97 4.09
C HIS A 171 6.49 -40.46 3.13
N THR A 172 6.16 -39.49 2.28
CA THR A 172 7.12 -38.82 1.42
C THR A 172 7.12 -37.33 1.71
N PRO A 173 8.20 -36.78 2.27
CA PRO A 173 8.31 -35.35 2.48
C PRO A 173 8.25 -34.62 1.13
N THR A 174 7.67 -33.41 1.15
CA THR A 174 7.59 -32.53 -0.02
C THR A 174 7.94 -31.12 0.36
N ASN A 175 8.75 -30.44 -0.46
CA ASN A 175 9.15 -29.05 -0.27
C ASN A 175 8.67 -28.21 -1.45
N LEU A 176 8.25 -26.97 -1.16
CA LEU A 176 7.80 -26.01 -2.16
C LEU A 176 8.56 -24.70 -1.94
N LEU A 177 9.19 -24.20 -2.99
CA LEU A 177 9.66 -22.82 -3.06
C LEU A 177 8.97 -22.13 -4.22
N MET A 178 8.12 -21.16 -3.94
CA MET A 178 7.51 -20.31 -4.95
C MET A 178 8.05 -18.90 -4.80
N PHE A 179 8.61 -18.34 -5.86
CA PHE A 179 9.13 -16.97 -5.83
C PHE A 179 8.78 -16.20 -7.08
N GLY A 180 8.75 -14.87 -6.97
CA GLY A 180 8.36 -14.03 -8.10
C GLY A 180 8.15 -12.57 -7.73
N THR A 181 7.52 -11.85 -8.66
CA THR A 181 7.30 -10.41 -8.52
C THR A 181 5.88 -10.12 -8.00
N PRO A 182 5.71 -9.36 -6.89
CA PRO A 182 4.41 -9.01 -6.34
C PRO A 182 3.46 -8.39 -7.36
N SER A 183 3.93 -7.46 -8.19
CA SER A 183 3.10 -6.74 -9.16
C SER A 183 2.52 -7.63 -10.28
N LYS A 184 3.10 -8.80 -10.53
CA LYS A 184 2.60 -9.78 -11.50
C LYS A 184 1.65 -10.80 -10.87
N LEU A 185 1.84 -11.11 -9.59
CA LEU A 185 1.01 -12.05 -8.84
C LEU A 185 -0.25 -11.37 -8.27
N LEU A 186 -0.11 -10.12 -7.81
CA LEU A 186 -1.14 -9.31 -7.15
C LEU A 186 -1.62 -8.19 -8.09
N ASP A 187 -1.95 -8.55 -9.33
CA ASP A 187 -2.30 -7.63 -10.43
C ASP A 187 -3.80 -7.25 -10.49
N GLY A 188 -4.64 -7.88 -9.68
CA GLY A 188 -6.09 -7.72 -9.61
C GLY A 188 -6.84 -8.58 -10.64
N GLY A 189 -6.12 -9.44 -11.36
CA GLY A 189 -6.67 -10.35 -12.36
C GLY A 189 -6.90 -11.77 -11.83
N LYS A 190 -7.09 -12.70 -12.77
CA LYS A 190 -7.34 -14.12 -12.50
C LYS A 190 -6.21 -14.79 -11.72
N THR A 191 -4.97 -14.37 -11.93
CA THR A 191 -3.81 -14.93 -11.22
C THR A 191 -3.88 -14.60 -9.74
N GLU A 192 -4.22 -13.36 -9.37
CA GLU A 192 -4.43 -12.95 -7.98
C GLU A 192 -5.60 -13.73 -7.36
N GLU A 193 -6.74 -13.84 -8.05
CA GLU A 193 -7.90 -14.61 -7.59
C GLU A 193 -7.54 -16.06 -7.23
N GLN A 194 -6.87 -16.77 -8.13
CA GLN A 194 -6.45 -18.16 -7.91
C GLN A 194 -5.39 -18.28 -6.80
N PHE A 195 -4.53 -17.28 -6.63
CA PHE A 195 -3.58 -17.24 -5.53
C PHE A 195 -4.30 -17.15 -4.17
N TYR A 196 -5.31 -16.28 -4.05
CA TYR A 196 -6.12 -16.17 -2.84
C TYR A 196 -6.91 -17.46 -2.55
N GLU A 197 -7.47 -18.12 -3.58
CA GLU A 197 -8.10 -19.43 -3.42
C GLU A 197 -7.13 -20.48 -2.86
N LEU A 198 -5.89 -20.53 -3.35
CA LEU A 198 -4.85 -21.43 -2.83
C LEU A 198 -4.53 -21.13 -1.36
N LEU A 199 -4.44 -19.85 -0.98
CA LEU A 199 -4.25 -19.45 0.42
C LEU A 199 -5.39 -19.98 1.31
N GLU A 200 -6.64 -19.83 0.88
CA GLU A 200 -7.84 -20.34 1.57
C GLU A 200 -7.88 -21.87 1.67
N MET A 201 -7.53 -22.58 0.58
CA MET A 201 -7.44 -24.05 0.55
C MET A 201 -6.39 -24.60 1.53
N GLY A 202 -5.48 -23.73 1.99
CA GLY A 202 -4.63 -23.99 3.14
C GLY A 202 -3.15 -23.77 2.88
N TYR A 203 -2.78 -23.02 1.85
CA TYR A 203 -1.41 -22.50 1.71
C TYR A 203 -1.09 -21.43 2.76
N ALA A 204 -2.07 -20.62 3.19
CA ALA A 204 -1.89 -19.63 4.27
C ALA A 204 -1.34 -20.28 5.55
N ARG A 205 -1.97 -21.38 5.99
CA ARG A 205 -1.54 -22.10 7.19
C ARG A 205 -0.27 -22.95 7.05
N ARG A 206 0.20 -23.21 5.83
CA ARG A 206 1.35 -24.12 5.57
C ARG A 206 2.61 -23.41 5.11
N CYS A 207 2.48 -22.20 4.56
CA CYS A 207 3.64 -21.47 4.04
C CYS A 207 4.31 -20.56 5.06
N LEU A 208 5.61 -20.43 4.89
CA LEU A 208 6.36 -19.25 5.28
C LEU A 208 6.33 -18.22 4.14
N PHE A 209 6.31 -16.95 4.49
CA PHE A 209 6.18 -15.84 3.57
C PHE A 209 7.37 -14.89 3.68
N GLY A 210 7.97 -14.56 2.54
CA GLY A 210 8.86 -13.42 2.39
C GLY A 210 8.21 -12.41 1.47
N PHE A 211 8.09 -11.16 1.89
CA PHE A 211 7.43 -10.12 1.11
C PHE A 211 8.11 -8.76 1.27
N THR A 212 8.47 -8.14 0.15
CA THR A 212 8.82 -6.73 0.10
C THR A 212 8.22 -6.08 -1.15
N ASN A 213 7.80 -4.83 -1.02
CA ASN A 213 7.34 -3.98 -2.11
C ASN A 213 8.35 -2.87 -2.47
N GLN A 214 9.48 -2.81 -1.77
CA GLN A 214 10.50 -1.78 -1.97
C GLN A 214 11.81 -2.41 -2.43
N VAL A 215 12.46 -1.75 -3.40
CA VAL A 215 13.84 -2.05 -3.78
C VAL A 215 14.71 -0.97 -3.16
N HIS A 216 15.37 -1.29 -2.05
CA HIS A 216 16.44 -0.44 -1.54
C HIS A 216 17.70 -0.71 -2.35
N LYS A 217 17.89 0.02 -3.45
CA LYS A 217 19.21 0.11 -4.07
C LYS A 217 20.05 1.08 -3.24
N ALA A 218 21.13 0.60 -2.65
CA ALA A 218 22.13 1.49 -2.07
C ALA A 218 22.60 2.46 -3.18
N LYS A 219 22.56 3.76 -2.91
CA LYS A 219 23.17 4.75 -3.80
C LYS A 219 24.68 4.59 -3.70
N VAL A 220 25.25 3.86 -4.65
CA VAL A 220 26.70 3.78 -4.79
C VAL A 220 27.16 5.04 -5.50
N ASN A 221 27.94 5.88 -4.81
CA ASN A 221 28.25 7.23 -5.28
C ASN A 221 29.53 7.29 -6.13
N SER A 222 30.28 6.19 -6.24
CA SER A 222 31.49 6.12 -7.06
C SER A 222 31.73 4.73 -7.65
N VAL A 223 32.43 4.67 -8.78
CA VAL A 223 32.85 3.41 -9.40
C VAL A 223 33.80 2.63 -8.49
N ASP A 224 34.66 3.31 -7.73
CA ASP A 224 35.59 2.66 -6.81
C ASP A 224 34.86 1.95 -5.64
N GLU A 225 33.79 2.56 -5.11
CA GLU A 225 32.93 1.95 -4.09
C GLU A 225 32.13 0.77 -4.66
N LEU A 226 31.69 0.87 -5.91
CA LEU A 226 31.04 -0.23 -6.62
C LEU A 226 32.01 -1.39 -6.84
N MET A 227 33.23 -1.11 -7.31
CA MET A 227 34.29 -2.11 -7.51
C MET A 227 34.63 -2.76 -6.17
N LYS A 228 34.80 -2.00 -5.10
CA LYS A 228 35.07 -2.56 -3.77
C LYS A 228 33.95 -3.49 -3.29
N THR A 229 32.69 -3.18 -3.61
CA THR A 229 31.54 -4.02 -3.25
C THR A 229 31.43 -5.27 -4.14
N LEU A 230 31.67 -5.14 -5.45
CA LEU A 230 31.60 -6.24 -6.43
C LEU A 230 32.74 -7.25 -6.28
N PHE A 231 33.92 -6.79 -5.86
CA PHE A 231 35.11 -7.62 -5.65
C PHE A 231 35.38 -7.92 -4.17
N ASN A 232 34.40 -7.66 -3.29
CA ASN A 232 34.52 -8.05 -1.89
C ASN A 232 34.34 -9.55 -1.74
N THR A 233 35.42 -10.25 -1.38
CA THR A 233 35.46 -11.70 -1.14
C THR A 233 35.33 -12.06 0.35
N ASP A 234 35.17 -11.07 1.24
CA ASP A 234 35.07 -11.29 2.70
C ASP A 234 33.88 -12.20 3.10
N HIS A 235 32.86 -12.33 2.24
CA HIS A 235 31.69 -13.19 2.48
C HIS A 235 31.88 -14.63 1.99
N ASP A 236 32.93 -14.92 1.22
CA ASP A 236 33.13 -16.22 0.57
C ASP A 236 33.46 -17.30 1.61
N ASP A 237 34.31 -17.01 2.60
CA ASP A 237 34.70 -17.97 3.65
C ASP A 237 33.49 -18.47 4.48
N SER A 238 32.52 -17.58 4.75
CA SER A 238 31.32 -17.95 5.52
C SER A 238 30.35 -18.77 4.68
N LEU A 239 30.18 -18.43 3.40
CA LEU A 239 29.34 -19.19 2.47
C LEU A 239 29.93 -20.58 2.22
N GLU A 240 31.24 -20.67 2.02
CA GLU A 240 31.96 -21.94 1.84
C GLU A 240 31.78 -22.84 3.08
N SER A 241 31.95 -22.30 4.29
CA SER A 241 31.71 -23.06 5.53
C SER A 241 30.27 -23.60 5.63
N ILE A 242 29.27 -22.81 5.23
CA ILE A 242 27.87 -23.26 5.20
C ILE A 242 27.68 -24.36 4.14
N ALA A 243 28.26 -24.20 2.95
CA ALA A 243 28.17 -25.17 1.87
C ALA A 243 28.83 -26.51 2.23
N GLU A 244 30.00 -26.48 2.86
CA GLU A 244 30.68 -27.67 3.39
C GLU A 244 29.81 -28.38 4.43
N HIS A 245 29.27 -27.63 5.40
CA HIS A 245 28.41 -28.18 6.44
C HIS A 245 27.15 -28.83 5.85
N ILE A 246 26.51 -28.19 4.86
CA ILE A 246 25.35 -28.74 4.17
C ILE A 246 25.73 -29.99 3.35
N THR A 247 26.91 -30.01 2.72
CA THR A 247 27.40 -31.17 1.98
C THR A 247 27.54 -32.40 2.88
N LEU A 248 28.04 -32.23 4.10
CA LEU A 248 28.15 -33.32 5.09
C LEU A 248 26.78 -33.90 5.48
N LEU A 249 25.69 -33.14 5.34
CA LEU A 249 24.35 -33.66 5.60
C LEU A 249 23.91 -34.69 4.56
N ALA A 250 24.58 -34.83 3.41
CA ALA A 250 24.26 -35.85 2.41
C ALA A 250 24.68 -37.26 2.83
N ASP A 251 25.45 -37.42 3.91
CA ASP A 251 25.94 -38.71 4.39
C ASP A 251 24.80 -39.71 4.73
N PRO A 252 24.83 -40.96 4.23
CA PRO A 252 23.83 -41.98 4.54
C PRO A 252 23.46 -42.14 6.02
N ASP A 253 24.38 -41.89 6.95
CA ASP A 253 24.13 -41.99 8.41
C ASP A 253 23.11 -40.96 8.91
N LYS A 254 22.86 -39.89 8.14
CA LYS A 254 21.84 -38.88 8.47
C LYS A 254 20.44 -39.27 7.99
N LEU A 255 20.28 -40.34 7.22
CA LEU A 255 18.97 -40.73 6.68
C LEU A 255 18.01 -41.20 7.77
N ASN A 256 16.74 -40.81 7.61
CA ASN A 256 15.65 -41.22 8.49
C ASN A 256 15.87 -40.84 9.96
N THR A 257 16.61 -39.75 10.19
CA THR A 257 16.83 -39.16 11.52
C THR A 257 15.49 -38.88 12.19
N LYS A 258 15.38 -39.27 13.47
CA LYS A 258 14.17 -39.14 14.29
C LYS A 258 14.42 -38.14 15.40
N LEU A 259 13.95 -36.93 15.18
CA LEU A 259 14.08 -35.81 16.10
C LEU A 259 13.02 -35.92 17.19
N THR A 260 13.44 -35.89 18.45
CA THR A 260 12.53 -35.96 19.60
C THR A 260 12.25 -34.57 20.14
N LEU A 261 10.97 -34.20 20.22
CA LEU A 261 10.57 -33.01 20.95
C LEU A 261 10.80 -33.23 22.45
N SER A 262 11.56 -32.33 23.07
CA SER A 262 11.67 -32.33 24.53
C SER A 262 10.33 -31.94 25.17
N THR A 263 10.13 -32.31 26.44
CA THR A 263 8.93 -31.92 27.18
C THR A 263 8.79 -30.40 27.27
N ASP A 264 9.90 -29.69 27.48
CA ASP A 264 9.91 -28.23 27.57
C ASP A 264 9.61 -27.57 26.22
N SER A 265 10.18 -28.09 25.12
CA SER A 265 9.86 -27.65 23.76
C SER A 265 8.39 -27.87 23.42
N THR A 266 7.82 -29.00 23.86
CA THR A 266 6.39 -29.30 23.68
C THR A 266 5.53 -28.31 24.44
N LYS A 267 5.88 -28.00 25.69
CA LYS A 267 5.20 -26.99 26.49
C LYS A 267 5.29 -25.61 25.83
N LEU A 268 6.46 -25.20 25.34
CA LEU A 268 6.67 -23.93 24.66
C LEU A 268 5.84 -23.83 23.37
N LEU A 269 5.82 -24.88 22.54
CA LEU A 269 4.97 -24.94 21.35
C LEU A 269 3.47 -24.85 21.68
N LEU A 270 3.02 -25.49 22.77
CA LEU A 270 1.63 -25.38 23.23
C LEU A 270 1.31 -23.98 23.76
N THR A 271 2.22 -23.35 24.50
CA THR A 271 2.09 -21.95 24.92
C THR A 271 1.99 -21.02 23.72
N TYR A 272 2.84 -21.20 22.72
CA TYR A 272 2.79 -20.42 21.48
C TYR A 272 1.50 -20.66 20.69
N LYS A 273 1.03 -21.90 20.62
CA LYS A 273 -0.28 -22.23 20.03
C LYS A 273 -1.42 -21.47 20.72
N LEU A 274 -1.49 -21.49 22.06
CA LEU A 274 -2.52 -20.76 22.82
C LEU A 274 -2.41 -19.24 22.58
N HIS A 275 -1.19 -18.71 22.49
CA HIS A 275 -0.98 -17.30 22.14
C HIS A 275 -1.55 -16.95 20.76
N CYS A 276 -1.29 -17.78 19.75
CA CYS A 276 -1.84 -17.61 18.41
C CYS A 276 -3.37 -17.71 18.39
N GLU A 277 -3.97 -18.66 19.13
CA GLU A 277 -5.42 -18.80 19.25
C GLU A 277 -6.07 -17.54 19.86
N ASN A 278 -5.45 -16.95 20.88
CA ASN A 278 -5.92 -15.69 21.48
C ASN A 278 -5.84 -14.51 20.48
N LEU A 279 -4.73 -14.38 19.75
CA LEU A 279 -4.59 -13.36 18.71
C LEU A 279 -5.63 -13.53 17.59
N SER A 280 -5.89 -14.77 17.16
CA SER A 280 -6.93 -15.07 16.17
C SER A 280 -8.32 -14.68 16.66
N ALA A 281 -8.61 -14.85 17.95
CA ALA A 281 -9.90 -14.49 18.55
C ALA A 281 -10.18 -12.97 18.52
N GLU A 282 -9.14 -12.13 18.47
CA GLU A 282 -9.27 -10.67 18.36
C GLU A 282 -9.57 -10.20 16.91
N LEU A 283 -9.28 -11.04 15.90
CA LEU A 283 -9.53 -10.70 14.50
C LEU A 283 -11.01 -10.83 14.11
N SER A 284 -11.41 -10.09 13.08
CA SER A 284 -12.76 -10.18 12.53
C SER A 284 -13.02 -11.52 11.84
N GLU A 285 -14.26 -12.02 11.87
CA GLU A 285 -14.65 -13.22 11.10
C GLU A 285 -14.42 -13.06 9.59
N PHE A 286 -14.43 -11.83 9.07
CA PHE A 286 -14.14 -11.52 7.67
C PHE A 286 -12.65 -11.68 7.31
N GLU A 287 -11.77 -11.91 8.28
CA GLU A 287 -10.32 -12.10 8.08
C GLU A 287 -9.93 -13.59 8.14
N ALA A 288 -10.75 -14.47 7.59
CA ALA A 288 -10.61 -15.94 7.67
C ALA A 288 -9.21 -16.45 7.26
N ILE A 289 -8.62 -15.86 6.22
CA ILE A 289 -7.26 -16.21 5.76
C ILE A 289 -6.21 -15.88 6.83
N ARG A 290 -6.29 -14.69 7.45
CA ARG A 290 -5.36 -14.24 8.51
C ARG A 290 -5.51 -15.10 9.77
N LYS A 291 -6.75 -15.38 10.17
CA LYS A 291 -7.05 -16.28 11.29
C LYS A 291 -6.43 -17.66 11.08
N THR A 292 -6.67 -18.24 9.92
CA THR A 292 -6.17 -19.57 9.56
C THR A 292 -4.63 -19.61 9.57
N GLU A 293 -3.96 -18.57 9.08
CA GLU A 293 -2.50 -18.46 9.14
C GLU A 293 -1.98 -18.44 10.58
N ILE A 294 -2.51 -17.53 11.42
CA ILE A 294 -2.10 -17.35 12.82
C ILE A 294 -2.28 -18.64 13.61
N GLU A 295 -3.48 -19.24 13.55
CA GLU A 295 -3.83 -20.45 14.30
C GLU A 295 -2.91 -21.65 14.02
N HIS A 296 -2.21 -21.65 12.88
CA HIS A 296 -1.35 -22.75 12.46
C HIS A 296 0.15 -22.43 12.49
N ARG A 297 0.55 -21.25 12.99
CA ARG A 297 1.96 -20.88 13.15
C ARG A 297 2.77 -21.87 13.98
N TYR A 298 2.17 -22.44 15.03
CA TYR A 298 2.83 -23.46 15.86
C TYR A 298 3.28 -24.69 15.06
N PHE A 299 2.51 -25.09 14.03
CA PHE A 299 2.83 -26.27 13.22
C PHE A 299 3.99 -25.99 12.26
N LYS A 300 4.02 -24.80 11.66
CA LYS A 300 5.15 -24.31 10.86
C LYS A 300 6.42 -24.21 11.70
N THR A 301 6.29 -23.64 12.90
CA THR A 301 7.35 -23.51 13.90
C THR A 301 7.96 -24.86 14.24
N MET A 302 7.14 -25.87 14.54
CA MET A 302 7.62 -27.21 14.88
C MET A 302 8.44 -27.83 13.75
N LYS A 303 7.96 -27.76 12.50
CA LYS A 303 8.70 -28.31 11.35
C LYS A 303 10.01 -27.58 11.11
N LEU A 304 10.02 -26.25 11.24
CA LEU A 304 11.21 -25.43 11.09
C LEU A 304 12.24 -25.68 12.21
N ALA A 305 11.79 -25.80 13.47
CA ALA A 305 12.66 -26.18 14.59
C ALA A 305 13.28 -27.57 14.38
N GLY A 306 12.54 -28.50 13.78
CA GLY A 306 13.07 -29.80 13.35
C GLY A 306 14.14 -29.67 12.26
N ALA A 307 13.97 -28.76 11.30
CA ALA A 307 14.98 -28.49 10.28
C ALA A 307 16.27 -27.93 10.91
N TYR A 308 16.17 -26.97 11.84
CA TYR A 308 17.33 -26.43 12.55
C TYR A 308 18.09 -27.50 13.35
N ALA A 309 17.37 -28.30 14.15
CA ALA A 309 17.98 -29.38 14.91
C ALA A 309 18.67 -30.42 14.01
N PHE A 310 18.07 -30.74 12.86
CA PHE A 310 18.67 -31.65 11.89
C PHE A 310 19.96 -31.09 11.27
N VAL A 311 19.95 -29.82 10.86
CA VAL A 311 21.14 -29.15 10.30
C VAL A 311 22.28 -29.13 11.32
N ASP A 312 21.97 -28.90 12.60
CA ASP A 312 22.98 -28.90 13.67
C ASP A 312 23.36 -30.31 14.17
N GLY A 313 22.86 -31.36 13.50
CA GLY A 313 23.15 -32.76 13.82
C GLY A 313 22.66 -33.19 15.21
N LYS A 314 21.59 -32.58 15.71
CA LYS A 314 20.97 -32.91 17.01
C LYS A 314 19.82 -33.88 16.83
N ASP A 315 19.64 -34.77 17.82
CA ASP A 315 18.51 -35.71 17.88
C ASP A 315 17.32 -35.19 18.68
N ILE A 316 17.49 -34.06 19.39
CA ILE A 316 16.49 -33.47 20.28
C ILE A 316 16.22 -32.04 19.83
N ILE A 317 14.94 -31.71 19.67
CA ILE A 317 14.49 -30.34 19.45
C ILE A 317 14.34 -29.70 20.82
N THR A 318 15.29 -28.85 21.21
CA THR A 318 15.30 -28.09 22.46
C THR A 318 14.47 -26.80 22.34
N PRO A 319 14.16 -26.12 23.47
CA PRO A 319 13.39 -24.88 23.45
C PRO A 319 14.04 -23.78 22.59
N GLU A 320 15.37 -23.72 22.52
CA GLU A 320 16.10 -22.72 21.74
C GLU A 320 15.76 -22.81 20.24
N TYR A 321 15.71 -24.02 19.66
CA TYR A 321 15.30 -24.18 18.25
C TYR A 321 13.85 -23.79 18.01
N VAL A 322 12.98 -24.00 19.01
CA VAL A 322 11.59 -23.54 18.94
C VAL A 322 11.54 -22.02 18.95
N GLU A 323 12.30 -21.34 19.80
CA GLU A 323 12.36 -19.87 19.84
C GLU A 323 12.90 -19.27 18.53
N TYR A 324 13.96 -19.84 17.97
CA TYR A 324 14.48 -19.43 16.65
C TYR A 324 13.43 -19.62 15.55
N ALA A 325 12.67 -20.71 15.61
CA ALA A 325 11.62 -20.97 14.64
C ALA A 325 10.42 -20.03 14.82
N ILE A 326 10.01 -19.72 16.06
CA ILE A 326 8.96 -18.74 16.36
C ILE A 326 9.36 -17.39 15.77
N ARG A 327 10.61 -16.96 15.96
CA ARG A 327 11.08 -15.68 15.44
C ARG A 327 10.90 -15.57 13.93
N LEU A 328 11.34 -16.58 13.17
CA LEU A 328 11.18 -16.57 11.71
C LEU A 328 9.71 -16.66 11.29
N VAL A 329 8.89 -17.42 12.01
CA VAL A 329 7.46 -17.56 11.72
C VAL A 329 6.70 -16.25 11.99
N GLU A 330 7.07 -15.49 13.01
CA GLU A 330 6.51 -14.16 13.27
C GLU A 330 6.93 -13.14 12.19
N ASP A 331 8.21 -13.12 11.78
CA ASP A 331 8.68 -12.29 10.67
C ASP A 331 7.94 -12.65 9.36
N SER A 332 7.69 -13.95 9.14
CA SER A 332 6.84 -14.45 8.05
C SER A 332 5.39 -13.97 8.19
N GLY A 333 4.86 -13.89 9.40
CA GLY A 333 3.51 -13.39 9.67
C GLY A 333 3.36 -11.91 9.32
N GLU A 334 4.37 -11.10 9.62
CA GLU A 334 4.42 -9.70 9.20
C GLU A 334 4.46 -9.55 7.67
N ALA A 335 5.30 -10.36 7.00
CA ALA A 335 5.36 -10.40 5.55
C ALA A 335 4.01 -10.81 4.93
N PHE A 336 3.33 -11.81 5.51
CA PHE A 336 2.01 -12.25 5.10
C PHE A 336 0.95 -11.14 5.26
N ASN A 337 0.97 -10.42 6.39
CA ASN A 337 0.06 -9.31 6.63
C ASN A 337 0.23 -8.19 5.60
N LYS A 338 1.47 -7.89 5.18
CA LYS A 338 1.78 -6.93 4.11
C LYS A 338 1.28 -7.42 2.74
N LEU A 339 1.48 -8.70 2.45
CA LEU A 339 1.00 -9.35 1.23
C LEU A 339 -0.53 -9.28 1.12
N LEU A 340 -1.25 -9.50 2.22
CA LEU A 340 -2.71 -9.47 2.25
C LEU A 340 -3.33 -8.07 2.30
N THR A 341 -2.55 -7.00 2.46
CA THR A 341 -3.10 -5.64 2.47
C THR A 341 -3.57 -5.30 1.05
N PRO A 342 -4.90 -5.24 0.80
CA PRO A 342 -5.40 -5.15 -0.56
C PRO A 342 -5.06 -3.79 -1.17
N GLN A 343 -4.42 -3.78 -2.33
CA GLN A 343 -4.55 -2.64 -3.24
C GLN A 343 -5.78 -2.89 -4.10
N ARG A 344 -6.95 -2.47 -3.62
CA ARG A 344 -8.20 -2.52 -4.38
C ARG A 344 -7.99 -1.87 -5.76
N PRO A 345 -8.69 -2.29 -6.83
CA PRO A 345 -8.48 -1.77 -8.19
C PRO A 345 -8.41 -0.24 -8.29
N TYR A 346 -9.29 0.46 -7.56
CA TYR A 346 -9.30 1.93 -7.53
C TYR A 346 -8.10 2.54 -6.79
N ILE A 347 -7.50 1.84 -5.82
CA ILE A 347 -6.27 2.24 -5.14
C ILE A 347 -5.08 2.08 -6.09
N LYS A 348 -5.03 0.97 -6.83
CA LYS A 348 -4.03 0.74 -7.89
C LYS A 348 -4.10 1.84 -8.94
N LEU A 349 -5.30 2.20 -9.38
CA LEU A 349 -5.52 3.31 -10.31
C LEU A 349 -5.04 4.66 -9.76
N ALA A 350 -5.41 5.02 -8.52
CA ALA A 350 -4.99 6.28 -7.92
C ALA A 350 -3.46 6.39 -7.78
N ASN A 351 -2.81 5.32 -7.31
CA ASN A 351 -1.35 5.26 -7.18
C ASN A 351 -0.65 5.30 -8.54
N TYR A 352 -1.19 4.60 -9.55
CA TYR A 352 -0.66 4.63 -10.91
C TYR A 352 -0.72 6.05 -11.46
N LEU A 353 -1.87 6.72 -11.40
CA LEU A 353 -2.03 8.11 -11.88
C LEU A 353 -1.06 9.07 -11.17
N ALA A 354 -0.87 8.92 -9.86
CA ALA A 354 0.07 9.72 -9.09
C ALA A 354 1.55 9.48 -9.49
N SER A 355 1.86 8.31 -10.03
CA SER A 355 3.22 7.92 -10.44
C SER A 355 3.58 8.38 -11.86
N VAL A 356 2.61 8.39 -12.78
CA VAL A 356 2.84 8.59 -14.22
C VAL A 356 3.05 10.07 -14.58
N ARG A 357 2.51 11.00 -13.79
CA ARG A 357 2.73 12.47 -13.87
C ARG A 357 2.45 13.11 -15.25
N HIS A 358 1.74 12.42 -16.13
CA HIS A 358 1.26 12.94 -17.41
C HIS A 358 -0.17 12.47 -17.66
N ASP A 359 -0.82 13.08 -18.65
CA ASP A 359 -2.19 12.77 -19.01
C ASP A 359 -2.27 11.37 -19.64
N VAL A 360 -3.14 10.51 -19.09
CA VAL A 360 -3.43 9.16 -19.61
C VAL A 360 -4.88 9.04 -20.05
N THR A 361 -5.13 8.25 -21.08
CA THR A 361 -6.47 7.96 -21.59
C THR A 361 -7.04 6.68 -20.99
N LEU A 362 -8.33 6.43 -21.21
CA LEU A 362 -8.95 5.16 -20.83
C LEU A 362 -8.37 3.94 -21.58
N ALA A 363 -7.77 4.16 -22.76
CA ALA A 363 -7.12 3.10 -23.52
C ALA A 363 -5.76 2.73 -22.91
N ASP A 364 -4.97 3.73 -22.55
CA ASP A 364 -3.68 3.53 -21.86
C ASP A 364 -3.88 2.78 -20.55
N LEU A 365 -4.91 3.15 -19.77
CA LEU A 365 -5.26 2.46 -18.53
C LEU A 365 -5.71 1.00 -18.74
N ASP A 366 -6.38 0.69 -19.85
CA ASP A 366 -6.82 -0.68 -20.17
C ASP A 366 -5.63 -1.60 -20.49
N GLU A 367 -4.57 -1.04 -21.09
CA GLU A 367 -3.33 -1.73 -21.39
C GLU A 367 -2.43 -1.86 -20.15
N ASP A 368 -2.24 -0.76 -19.42
CA ASP A 368 -1.26 -0.66 -18.34
C ASP A 368 -1.74 -1.27 -17.01
N LEU A 369 -3.06 -1.27 -16.76
CA LEU A 369 -3.64 -1.76 -15.50
C LEU A 369 -4.55 -2.97 -15.77
N PRO A 370 -4.09 -4.21 -15.50
CA PRO A 370 -4.92 -5.41 -15.59
C PRO A 370 -6.20 -5.33 -14.76
N SER A 371 -6.20 -4.55 -13.68
CA SER A 371 -7.37 -4.30 -12.83
C SER A 371 -8.39 -3.32 -13.43
N PHE A 372 -8.02 -2.50 -14.43
CA PHE A 372 -8.88 -1.48 -15.04
C PHE A 372 -9.68 -2.03 -16.23
N ARG A 373 -10.58 -2.99 -15.96
CA ARG A 373 -11.35 -3.70 -16.99
C ARG A 373 -12.86 -3.52 -16.84
N GLY A 374 -13.60 -3.92 -17.87
CA GLY A 374 -15.06 -3.98 -17.85
C GLY A 374 -15.71 -2.94 -18.76
N SER A 375 -17.04 -2.81 -18.61
CA SER A 375 -17.84 -1.83 -19.33
C SER A 375 -17.44 -0.39 -18.95
N LYS A 376 -17.80 0.58 -19.81
CA LYS A 376 -17.57 2.01 -19.53
C LYS A 376 -18.10 2.44 -18.16
N ALA A 377 -19.29 1.96 -17.78
CA ALA A 377 -19.89 2.28 -16.47
C ALA A 377 -19.02 1.79 -15.30
N GLN A 378 -18.45 0.59 -15.39
CA GLN A 378 -17.56 0.05 -14.35
C GLN A 378 -16.24 0.82 -14.27
N LYS A 379 -15.70 1.26 -15.42
CA LYS A 379 -14.50 2.10 -15.48
C LYS A 379 -14.75 3.47 -14.87
N ASP A 380 -15.88 4.09 -15.17
CA ASP A 380 -16.29 5.38 -14.60
C ASP A 380 -16.47 5.29 -13.07
N GLU A 381 -17.09 4.22 -12.58
CA GLU A 381 -17.23 3.94 -11.14
C GLU A 381 -15.85 3.76 -10.47
N MET A 382 -14.94 3.01 -11.10
CA MET A 382 -13.57 2.82 -10.58
C MET A 382 -12.79 4.14 -10.49
N ILE A 383 -12.93 5.02 -11.48
CA ILE A 383 -12.35 6.37 -11.46
C ILE A 383 -12.94 7.19 -10.31
N GLN A 384 -14.26 7.13 -10.09
CA GLN A 384 -14.90 7.84 -8.99
C GLN A 384 -14.42 7.34 -7.62
N MET A 385 -14.28 6.04 -7.44
CA MET A 385 -13.71 5.46 -6.23
C MET A 385 -12.24 5.85 -6.03
N ALA A 386 -11.46 5.93 -7.11
CA ALA A 386 -10.06 6.34 -7.07
C ALA A 386 -9.93 7.80 -6.63
N ILE A 387 -10.80 8.69 -7.11
CA ILE A 387 -10.87 10.10 -6.71
C ILE A 387 -11.20 10.21 -5.22
N ALA A 388 -12.25 9.50 -4.76
CA ALA A 388 -12.67 9.54 -3.37
C ALA A 388 -11.57 9.03 -2.42
N TRP A 389 -10.88 7.96 -2.81
CA TRP A 389 -9.73 7.45 -2.05
C TRP A 389 -8.53 8.39 -2.12
N GLY A 390 -8.26 8.98 -3.29
CA GLY A 390 -7.16 9.92 -3.52
C GLY A 390 -7.22 11.11 -2.58
N TYR A 391 -8.38 11.74 -2.40
CA TYR A 391 -8.52 12.88 -1.48
C TYR A 391 -8.12 12.55 -0.03
N LYS A 392 -8.40 11.33 0.43
CA LYS A 392 -8.02 10.88 1.79
C LYS A 392 -6.54 10.54 1.92
N ASN A 393 -5.85 10.38 0.79
CA ASN A 393 -4.45 9.95 0.69
C ASN A 393 -3.60 10.98 -0.06
N ASN A 394 -4.02 12.26 -0.03
CA ASN A 394 -3.25 13.38 -0.57
C ASN A 394 -2.94 13.29 -2.07
N ILE A 395 -3.85 12.68 -2.85
CA ILE A 395 -3.78 12.58 -4.31
C ILE A 395 -5.01 13.27 -4.92
N VAL A 396 -4.78 14.24 -5.78
CA VAL A 396 -5.82 14.96 -6.53
C VAL A 396 -5.82 14.50 -7.98
N ILE A 397 -6.85 13.76 -8.37
CA ILE A 397 -7.04 13.30 -9.74
C ILE A 397 -7.85 14.36 -10.52
N LYS A 398 -7.33 14.78 -11.67
CA LYS A 398 -7.91 15.73 -12.61
C LYS A 398 -8.46 15.01 -13.84
N LYS A 399 -9.60 15.50 -14.35
CA LYS A 399 -10.25 15.04 -15.58
C LYS A 399 -10.27 16.17 -16.61
N SER A 400 -9.78 15.92 -17.81
CA SER A 400 -9.92 16.84 -18.95
C SER A 400 -10.47 16.12 -20.17
N TYR A 401 -11.15 16.88 -21.02
CA TYR A 401 -11.73 16.37 -22.26
C TYR A 401 -11.20 17.16 -23.46
N THR A 402 -10.64 16.45 -24.44
CA THR A 402 -10.24 17.00 -25.74
C THR A 402 -10.86 16.12 -26.81
N ASP A 403 -11.64 16.70 -27.72
CA ASP A 403 -12.30 15.96 -28.81
C ASP A 403 -13.10 14.72 -28.36
N SER A 404 -13.81 14.82 -27.24
CA SER A 404 -14.55 13.72 -26.57
C SER A 404 -13.69 12.60 -25.97
N ILE A 405 -12.37 12.75 -25.96
CA ILE A 405 -11.43 11.83 -25.30
C ILE A 405 -11.20 12.32 -23.86
N MET A 406 -11.40 11.43 -22.89
CA MET A 406 -11.11 11.70 -21.48
C MET A 406 -9.63 11.45 -21.19
N PHE A 407 -9.00 12.45 -20.58
CA PHE A 407 -7.65 12.40 -20.04
C PHE A 407 -7.71 12.48 -18.51
N LEU A 408 -6.89 11.67 -17.85
CA LEU A 408 -6.73 11.60 -16.41
C LEU A 408 -5.29 11.94 -16.04
N ASN A 409 -5.12 12.72 -14.99
CA ASN A 409 -3.82 13.05 -14.41
C ASN A 409 -3.97 13.14 -12.90
N ALA A 410 -2.91 12.94 -12.11
CA ALA A 410 -2.97 13.14 -10.67
C ALA A 410 -1.75 13.87 -10.11
N ASP A 411 -2.03 14.77 -9.17
CA ASP A 411 -1.03 15.49 -8.39
C ASP A 411 -1.06 15.00 -6.93
N THR A 412 0.10 14.72 -6.36
CA THR A 412 0.26 14.54 -4.91
C THR A 412 0.38 15.91 -4.24
N ILE A 413 -0.44 16.16 -3.22
CA ILE A 413 -0.46 17.43 -2.48
C ILE A 413 0.06 17.22 -1.05
N ASP A 414 0.77 18.20 -0.51
CA ASP A 414 1.27 18.12 0.87
C ASP A 414 0.39 19.00 1.77
N GLU A 415 0.01 18.53 2.96
CA GLU A 415 -0.70 19.36 3.94
C GLU A 415 0.13 20.59 4.29
N THR A 416 -0.52 21.75 4.41
CA THR A 416 0.17 22.99 4.75
C THR A 416 0.68 22.95 6.19
N ASN A 417 2.00 23.02 6.34
CA ASN A 417 2.63 23.29 7.62
C ASN A 417 2.71 24.81 7.85
N LEU A 418 2.02 25.32 8.87
CA LEU A 418 2.02 26.75 9.21
C LEU A 418 3.40 27.32 9.57
N ASN A 419 4.39 26.48 9.86
CA ASN A 419 5.77 26.91 10.06
C ASN A 419 6.53 27.10 8.74
N GLU A 420 5.96 26.66 7.62
CA GLU A 420 6.60 26.55 6.32
C GLU A 420 5.81 27.26 5.20
N MET A 421 5.48 28.54 5.43
CA MET A 421 4.79 29.35 4.43
C MET A 421 5.74 29.82 3.34
N ILE A 422 5.32 29.65 2.09
CA ILE A 422 6.11 29.96 0.89
C ILE A 422 5.90 31.43 0.52
N LEU A 423 6.97 32.21 0.51
CA LEU A 423 6.97 33.56 -0.04
C LEU A 423 8.34 33.96 -0.55
N SER A 424 8.38 35.03 -1.34
CA SER A 424 9.63 35.71 -1.70
C SER A 424 9.51 37.20 -1.50
N PHE A 425 10.62 37.86 -1.16
CA PHE A 425 10.63 39.32 -1.02
C PHE A 425 11.91 39.97 -1.56
N SER A 426 11.80 41.24 -1.93
CA SER A 426 12.88 42.10 -2.39
C SER A 426 12.68 43.54 -1.91
N LYS A 427 13.73 44.37 -1.97
CA LYS A 427 13.62 45.83 -1.91
C LYS A 427 13.35 46.45 -3.28
N GLU A 428 13.51 45.67 -4.34
CA GLU A 428 13.28 46.08 -5.72
C GLU A 428 11.98 45.49 -6.26
N ILE A 429 11.37 46.15 -7.24
CA ILE A 429 10.04 45.78 -7.75
C ILE A 429 10.09 44.52 -8.62
N THR A 430 11.22 44.29 -9.30
CA THR A 430 11.36 43.23 -10.32
C THR A 430 12.50 42.26 -10.05
N GLU A 431 13.57 42.69 -9.39
CA GLU A 431 14.81 41.92 -9.27
C GLU A 431 15.15 41.59 -7.80
N ASN A 432 16.16 40.76 -7.59
CA ASN A 432 16.75 40.46 -6.29
C ASN A 432 15.77 39.89 -5.24
N TYR A 433 14.73 39.18 -5.70
CA TYR A 433 13.82 38.45 -4.81
C TYR A 433 14.52 37.27 -4.13
N LYS A 434 14.36 37.19 -2.81
CA LYS A 434 14.85 36.08 -1.99
C LYS A 434 13.69 35.17 -1.66
N ASN A 435 13.78 33.92 -2.11
CA ASN A 435 12.88 32.84 -1.73
C ASN A 435 13.07 32.51 -0.25
N GLN A 436 11.98 32.42 0.51
CA GLN A 436 11.98 32.10 1.94
C GLN A 436 10.84 31.15 2.30
N ILE A 437 11.07 30.40 3.37
CA ILE A 437 10.08 29.57 4.04
C ILE A 437 9.96 30.13 5.46
N VAL A 438 8.78 30.59 5.85
CA VAL A 438 8.60 31.31 7.11
C VAL A 438 7.37 30.83 7.89
N PRO A 439 7.37 30.93 9.23
CA PRO A 439 6.16 30.71 10.00
C PRO A 439 5.09 31.76 9.71
N PHE A 440 3.83 31.33 9.58
CA PHE A 440 2.67 32.19 9.29
C PHE A 440 2.54 33.34 10.30
N ASP A 441 2.69 33.03 11.58
CA ASP A 441 2.60 34.01 12.68
C ASP A 441 3.77 35.01 12.72
N LYS A 442 4.76 34.87 11.81
CA LYS A 442 5.88 35.81 11.65
C LYS A 442 5.83 36.60 10.34
N ILE A 443 4.79 36.40 9.51
CA ILE A 443 4.65 37.10 8.23
C ILE A 443 4.43 38.60 8.46
N ASP A 444 3.73 38.99 9.52
CA ASP A 444 3.51 40.37 9.99
C ASP A 444 4.81 41.20 10.03
N LYS A 445 5.95 40.58 10.40
CA LYS A 445 7.27 41.20 10.42
C LYS A 445 7.75 41.65 9.06
N LEU A 446 7.36 40.96 7.99
CA LEU A 446 7.62 41.37 6.60
C LEU A 446 6.61 42.45 6.18
N LEU A 447 5.33 42.24 6.47
CA LEU A 447 4.23 43.14 6.06
C LEU A 447 4.42 44.58 6.55
N THR A 448 5.06 44.74 7.71
CA THR A 448 5.37 46.03 8.36
C THR A 448 6.77 46.58 8.06
N LYS A 449 7.54 45.95 7.14
CA LYS A 449 8.81 46.53 6.69
C LYS A 449 8.58 47.75 5.80
N ASP A 450 9.56 48.64 5.80
CA ASP A 450 9.56 49.81 4.94
C ASP A 450 10.15 49.49 3.57
N ASN A 451 9.42 49.83 2.50
CA ASN A 451 9.81 49.68 1.09
C ASN A 451 10.29 48.28 0.70
N TYR A 452 9.53 47.25 1.08
CA TYR A 452 9.70 45.89 0.57
C TYR A 452 8.54 45.51 -0.37
N HIS A 453 8.85 44.57 -1.26
CA HIS A 453 7.93 43.96 -2.19
C HIS A 453 7.97 42.45 -1.98
N TRP A 454 6.81 41.79 -2.04
CA TRP A 454 6.73 40.35 -1.80
C TRP A 454 5.67 39.68 -2.68
N LEU A 455 5.73 38.35 -2.75
CA LEU A 455 4.85 37.51 -3.54
C LEU A 455 4.73 36.13 -2.90
N SER A 456 3.64 35.41 -3.17
CA SER A 456 3.28 34.13 -2.52
C SER A 456 3.90 32.89 -3.17
N HIS A 457 4.87 33.09 -4.07
CA HIS A 457 5.56 32.03 -4.81
C HIS A 457 7.07 32.17 -4.66
N HIS A 458 7.81 31.11 -5.00
CA HIS A 458 9.26 31.21 -5.22
C HIS A 458 9.56 31.58 -6.67
N LEU A 459 10.70 32.26 -6.89
CA LEU A 459 11.15 32.68 -8.21
C LEU A 459 12.45 31.98 -8.60
N ILE A 460 12.63 31.72 -9.89
CA ILE A 460 13.90 31.35 -10.51
C ILE A 460 14.74 32.63 -10.66
N ASP A 461 16.01 32.56 -10.26
CA ASP A 461 17.00 33.65 -10.33
C ASP A 461 16.59 34.98 -9.67
N GLY A 462 15.59 34.96 -8.78
CA GLY A 462 15.13 36.16 -8.06
C GLY A 462 14.49 37.23 -8.95
N TYR A 463 14.09 36.90 -10.18
CA TYR A 463 13.50 37.83 -11.14
C TYR A 463 11.99 37.60 -11.29
N ARG A 464 11.19 38.63 -11.03
CA ARG A 464 9.73 38.59 -11.05
C ARG A 464 9.18 38.63 -12.47
N LYS A 465 8.94 37.44 -13.02
CA LYS A 465 8.25 37.19 -14.29
C LYS A 465 7.41 35.93 -14.15
N GLU A 466 6.28 35.85 -14.84
CA GLU A 466 5.37 34.70 -14.75
C GLU A 466 6.03 33.36 -15.10
N ASP A 467 6.95 33.36 -16.08
CA ASP A 467 7.73 32.18 -16.48
C ASP A 467 8.75 31.74 -15.41
N ASN A 468 9.17 32.67 -14.55
CA ASN A 468 10.14 32.42 -13.49
C ASN A 468 9.47 31.99 -12.19
N CYS A 469 8.13 31.98 -12.11
CA CYS A 469 7.41 31.50 -10.93
C CYS A 469 7.50 29.98 -10.82
N GLN A 470 8.12 29.50 -9.73
CA GLN A 470 8.17 28.08 -9.41
C GLN A 470 6.78 27.59 -8.96
N ALA A 471 6.42 26.37 -9.36
CA ALA A 471 5.19 25.75 -8.91
C ALA A 471 5.28 25.39 -7.42
N GLY A 472 4.31 25.84 -6.62
CA GLY A 472 4.28 25.65 -5.17
C GLY A 472 3.85 26.92 -4.45
N PHE A 473 2.65 26.90 -3.86
CA PHE A 473 2.17 27.95 -2.97
C PHE A 473 1.23 27.37 -1.92
N ASN A 474 1.18 28.02 -0.76
CA ASN A 474 0.27 27.70 0.34
C ASN A 474 -0.36 28.96 0.97
N LEU A 475 -0.26 30.10 0.27
CA LEU A 475 -0.80 31.39 0.66
C LEU A 475 -1.63 32.01 -0.48
N LEU A 476 -2.86 32.38 -0.18
CA LEU A 476 -3.68 33.27 -0.99
C LEU A 476 -3.63 34.68 -0.43
N VAL A 477 -3.64 35.66 -1.33
CA VAL A 477 -3.73 37.08 -0.98
C VAL A 477 -4.89 37.68 -1.73
N LEU A 478 -5.81 38.29 -0.99
CA LEU A 478 -6.98 38.99 -1.52
C LEU A 478 -6.77 40.49 -1.31
N ASP A 479 -6.91 41.30 -2.36
CA ASP A 479 -6.78 42.76 -2.33
C ASP A 479 -8.20 43.38 -2.38
N ILE A 480 -8.52 44.19 -1.37
CA ILE A 480 -9.83 44.83 -1.21
C ILE A 480 -9.63 46.33 -1.38
N ASP A 481 -10.32 46.91 -2.38
CA ASP A 481 -10.20 48.31 -2.79
C ASP A 481 -11.53 49.06 -2.59
N GLY A 482 -11.85 49.42 -1.34
CA GLY A 482 -13.00 50.27 -0.98
C GLY A 482 -14.37 49.60 -1.03
N THR A 483 -14.45 48.32 -1.40
CA THR A 483 -15.72 47.60 -1.64
C THR A 483 -16.34 46.99 -0.39
N CYS A 484 -15.55 46.78 0.68
CA CYS A 484 -15.98 46.14 1.91
C CYS A 484 -15.26 46.75 3.10
N SER A 485 -15.95 46.93 4.23
CA SER A 485 -15.29 47.38 5.46
C SER A 485 -14.43 46.27 6.05
N LEU A 486 -13.33 46.64 6.70
CA LEU A 486 -12.41 45.68 7.34
C LEU A 486 -13.11 44.85 8.43
N ASN A 487 -14.03 45.44 9.20
CA ASN A 487 -14.81 44.73 10.22
C ASN A 487 -15.78 43.72 9.58
N THR A 488 -16.40 44.09 8.46
CA THR A 488 -17.30 43.21 7.71
C THR A 488 -16.54 42.00 7.15
N ALA A 489 -15.36 42.21 6.57
CA ALA A 489 -14.51 41.13 6.06
C ALA A 489 -14.08 40.16 7.18
N GLN A 490 -13.71 40.67 8.36
CA GLN A 490 -13.42 39.83 9.54
C GLN A 490 -14.63 39.01 9.97
N LEU A 491 -15.82 39.63 10.03
CA LEU A 491 -17.04 38.94 10.43
C LEU A 491 -17.41 37.81 9.45
N LEU A 492 -17.26 38.05 8.15
CA LEU A 492 -17.53 37.08 7.10
C LEU A 492 -16.55 35.91 7.17
N LEU A 493 -15.25 36.19 7.27
CA LEU A 493 -14.23 35.14 7.36
C LEU A 493 -14.09 34.55 8.77
N LYS A 494 -14.89 34.95 9.75
CA LYS A 494 -14.79 34.46 11.13
C LYS A 494 -14.93 32.94 11.17
N GLY A 495 -13.86 32.30 11.65
CA GLY A 495 -13.69 30.84 11.65
C GLY A 495 -12.50 30.39 10.81
N TYR A 496 -11.98 31.24 9.92
CA TYR A 496 -10.75 30.99 9.17
C TYR A 496 -9.56 31.71 9.78
N LYS A 497 -8.40 31.06 9.74
CA LYS A 497 -7.12 31.69 10.04
C LYS A 497 -6.77 32.68 8.95
N ALA A 498 -6.51 33.93 9.29
CA ALA A 498 -6.19 34.99 8.32
C ALA A 498 -5.37 36.11 8.96
N ILE A 499 -4.61 36.85 8.14
CA ILE A 499 -4.00 38.13 8.52
C ILE A 499 -4.61 39.24 7.67
N PHE A 500 -5.17 40.24 8.33
CA PHE A 500 -5.70 41.45 7.70
C PHE A 500 -4.67 42.57 7.80
N GLN A 501 -4.32 43.19 6.67
CA GLN A 501 -3.32 44.26 6.60
C GLN A 501 -3.87 45.47 5.86
N THR A 502 -3.86 46.64 6.49
CA THR A 502 -4.17 47.91 5.81
C THR A 502 -3.08 48.33 4.82
N THR A 503 -3.45 48.74 3.61
CA THR A 503 -2.50 49.24 2.60
C THR A 503 -2.18 50.72 2.84
N LYS A 504 -1.23 51.28 2.08
CA LYS A 504 -0.88 52.71 2.15
C LYS A 504 -2.04 53.64 1.77
N SER A 505 -3.02 53.13 1.03
CA SER A 505 -4.20 53.89 0.56
C SER A 505 -5.38 53.83 1.53
N HIS A 506 -5.26 53.09 2.64
CA HIS A 506 -6.37 52.86 3.57
C HIS A 506 -6.84 54.16 4.24
N LYS A 507 -8.16 54.39 4.22
CA LYS A 507 -8.85 55.40 5.02
C LYS A 507 -10.12 54.79 5.63
N ASP A 508 -10.62 55.39 6.69
CA ASP A 508 -11.84 54.92 7.37
C ASP A 508 -13.08 54.99 6.48
N ASP A 509 -13.14 55.99 5.60
CA ASP A 509 -14.20 56.21 4.60
C ASP A 509 -13.93 55.58 3.23
N ASP A 510 -12.73 55.03 3.03
CA ASP A 510 -12.28 54.41 1.79
C ASP A 510 -11.36 53.20 2.10
N PRO A 511 -11.93 52.07 2.58
CA PRO A 511 -11.15 51.00 3.17
C PRO A 511 -10.34 50.20 2.14
N HIS A 512 -9.02 50.34 2.16
CA HIS A 512 -8.11 49.52 1.35
C HIS A 512 -7.26 48.59 2.22
N PHE A 513 -7.37 47.28 2.03
CA PHE A 513 -6.64 46.30 2.84
C PHE A 513 -6.46 44.97 2.10
N ARG A 514 -5.57 44.14 2.63
CA ARG A 514 -5.30 42.78 2.14
C ARG A 514 -5.67 41.75 3.16
N ILE A 515 -6.14 40.60 2.67
CA ILE A 515 -6.38 39.40 3.47
C ILE A 515 -5.40 38.35 3.01
N ILE A 516 -4.54 37.90 3.92
CA ILE A 516 -3.57 36.84 3.68
C ILE A 516 -4.13 35.57 4.32
N LEU A 517 -4.41 34.60 3.47
CA LEU A 517 -5.20 33.41 3.81
C LEU A 517 -4.35 32.16 3.54
N PRO A 518 -3.91 31.43 4.58
CA PRO A 518 -3.26 30.15 4.40
C PRO A 518 -4.29 29.09 3.98
N ILE A 519 -3.92 28.26 3.02
CA ILE A 519 -4.75 27.17 2.50
C ILE A 519 -4.36 25.83 3.12
N ASN A 520 -5.25 24.84 3.11
CA ASN A 520 -5.03 23.53 3.72
C ASN A 520 -3.94 22.66 3.06
N TYR A 521 -3.59 22.92 1.79
CA TYR A 521 -2.56 22.16 1.06
C TYR A 521 -1.60 23.05 0.26
N THR A 522 -0.36 22.59 0.08
CA THR A 522 0.60 23.20 -0.84
C THR A 522 0.29 22.75 -2.27
N LEU A 523 -0.11 23.68 -3.12
CA LEU A 523 -0.52 23.40 -4.49
C LEU A 523 0.58 23.74 -5.51
N LYS A 524 0.73 22.89 -6.53
CA LYS A 524 1.67 23.05 -7.64
C LYS A 524 0.90 23.31 -8.93
N LEU A 525 0.35 24.52 -9.07
CA LEU A 525 -0.42 24.91 -10.24
C LEU A 525 0.43 25.68 -11.25
N ASP A 526 0.18 25.43 -12.53
CA ASP A 526 0.69 26.27 -13.62
C ASP A 526 -0.04 27.63 -13.65
N ALA A 527 0.37 28.54 -14.53
CA ALA A 527 -0.21 29.87 -14.60
C ALA A 527 -1.71 29.86 -14.98
N LYS A 528 -2.15 28.91 -15.81
CA LYS A 528 -3.54 28.82 -16.28
C LYS A 528 -4.44 28.28 -15.17
N ASP A 529 -4.04 27.15 -14.57
CA ASP A 529 -4.77 26.51 -13.48
C ASP A 529 -4.79 27.40 -12.22
N TYR A 530 -3.71 28.13 -11.92
CA TYR A 530 -3.69 29.10 -10.82
C TYR A 530 -4.70 30.23 -11.04
N LYS A 531 -4.74 30.79 -12.25
CA LYS A 531 -5.67 31.86 -12.61
C LYS A 531 -7.13 31.40 -12.53
N GLU A 532 -7.43 30.21 -13.04
CA GLU A 532 -8.76 29.61 -12.97
C GLU A 532 -9.19 29.36 -11.51
N MET A 533 -8.30 28.79 -10.70
CA MET A 533 -8.51 28.58 -9.27
C MET A 533 -8.77 29.88 -8.52
N TYR A 534 -7.92 30.90 -8.72
CA TYR A 534 -8.04 32.19 -8.03
C TYR A 534 -9.36 32.87 -8.38
N ASN A 535 -9.74 32.86 -9.66
CA ASN A 535 -11.00 33.42 -10.12
C ASN A 535 -12.20 32.67 -9.52
N ALA A 536 -12.11 31.35 -9.36
CA ALA A 536 -13.14 30.55 -8.70
C ALA A 536 -13.29 30.90 -7.22
N VAL A 537 -12.18 31.16 -6.51
CA VAL A 537 -12.19 31.61 -5.11
C VAL A 537 -12.89 32.95 -4.98
N ILE A 538 -12.46 33.97 -5.72
CA ILE A 538 -13.03 35.32 -5.59
C ILE A 538 -14.50 35.40 -6.02
N ALA A 539 -14.93 34.57 -6.99
CA ALA A 539 -16.32 34.53 -7.42
C ALA A 539 -17.28 34.00 -6.33
N GLN A 540 -16.77 33.27 -5.34
CA GLN A 540 -17.55 32.74 -4.22
C GLN A 540 -17.48 33.63 -2.97
N LEU A 541 -16.57 34.61 -2.94
CA LEU A 541 -16.46 35.49 -1.80
C LEU A 541 -17.66 36.46 -1.72
N PRO A 542 -18.10 36.81 -0.51
CA PRO A 542 -19.26 37.68 -0.27
C PRO A 542 -18.96 39.17 -0.50
N PHE A 543 -17.76 39.51 -0.98
CA PHE A 543 -17.29 40.86 -1.23
C PHE A 543 -16.41 40.88 -2.47
N ASP A 544 -16.34 42.05 -3.11
CA ASP A 544 -15.54 42.22 -4.32
C ASP A 544 -14.04 42.27 -3.99
N VAL A 545 -13.25 41.54 -4.78
CA VAL A 545 -11.79 41.46 -4.70
C VAL A 545 -11.20 41.89 -6.05
N ASP A 546 -10.04 42.56 -6.04
CA ASP A 546 -9.37 42.95 -7.29
C ASP A 546 -9.06 41.73 -8.17
N THR A 547 -9.78 41.63 -9.29
CA THR A 547 -9.66 40.55 -10.28
C THR A 547 -8.31 40.51 -11.00
N GLN A 548 -7.50 41.57 -10.89
CA GLN A 548 -6.15 41.63 -11.46
C GLN A 548 -5.09 40.92 -10.61
N CYS A 549 -5.49 40.32 -9.48
CA CYS A 549 -4.60 39.61 -8.56
C CYS A 549 -4.37 38.12 -8.93
N ASN A 550 -4.95 37.63 -10.02
CA ASN A 550 -4.96 36.22 -10.43
C ASN A 550 -3.68 35.70 -11.13
N GLN A 551 -2.53 36.34 -10.89
CA GLN A 551 -1.24 35.98 -11.48
C GLN A 551 -0.28 35.47 -10.39
N ARG A 552 0.52 34.43 -10.67
CA ARG A 552 1.49 33.91 -9.68
C ARG A 552 2.57 34.94 -9.35
N SER A 553 2.93 35.76 -10.34
CA SER A 553 3.90 36.85 -10.21
C SER A 553 3.34 38.17 -9.62
N ARG A 554 2.11 38.16 -9.08
CA ARG A 554 1.49 39.35 -8.47
C ARG A 554 2.34 39.86 -7.31
N LYS A 555 2.70 41.15 -7.39
CA LYS A 555 3.53 41.86 -6.41
C LYS A 555 2.68 42.54 -5.35
N TRP A 556 3.00 42.31 -4.09
CA TRP A 556 2.44 42.99 -2.93
C TRP A 556 3.47 43.94 -2.32
N GLU A 557 3.01 45.07 -1.78
CA GLU A 557 3.88 46.07 -1.16
C GLU A 557 3.67 46.12 0.35
N THR A 558 4.77 46.23 1.10
CA THR A 558 4.71 46.34 2.56
C THR A 558 4.31 47.76 2.99
N ASN A 559 3.74 47.88 4.19
CA ASN A 559 3.34 49.16 4.76
C ASN A 559 3.78 49.22 6.22
N LYS A 560 4.78 50.08 6.49
CA LYS A 560 5.36 50.27 7.82
C LYS A 560 4.34 50.71 8.88
N ASN A 561 3.31 51.44 8.45
CA ASN A 561 2.26 51.96 9.32
C ASN A 561 0.98 51.12 9.24
N ALA A 562 1.06 49.90 8.69
CA ALA A 562 -0.11 49.04 8.58
C ALA A 562 -0.61 48.62 9.95
N THR A 563 -1.91 48.79 10.16
CA THR A 563 -2.66 48.00 11.13
C THR A 563 -2.69 46.55 10.66
N ILE A 564 -2.20 45.63 11.50
CA ILE A 564 -2.23 44.19 11.30
C ILE A 564 -3.20 43.57 12.30
N ILE A 565 -4.12 42.75 11.82
CA ILE A 565 -5.06 42.03 12.66
C ILE A 565 -4.97 40.55 12.34
N HIS A 566 -4.69 39.75 13.37
CA HIS A 566 -4.66 38.30 13.26
C HIS A 566 -6.03 37.75 13.62
N GLN A 567 -6.50 36.83 12.79
CA GLN A 567 -7.69 36.04 13.05
C GLN A 567 -7.28 34.57 13.09
N ASP A 568 -7.72 33.88 14.13
CA ASP A 568 -7.48 32.45 14.28
C ASP A 568 -8.68 31.63 13.81
N GLY A 569 -8.42 30.38 13.43
CA GLY A 569 -9.41 29.50 12.84
C GLY A 569 -8.79 28.38 12.00
N GLU A 570 -9.63 27.76 11.18
CA GLU A 570 -9.23 26.69 10.26
C GLU A 570 -8.53 27.26 9.01
N LEU A 571 -7.71 26.43 8.36
CA LEU A 571 -7.13 26.77 7.06
C LEU A 571 -8.22 26.79 5.99
N PHE A 572 -8.07 27.64 4.98
CA PHE A 572 -9.04 27.72 3.90
C PHE A 572 -9.01 26.45 3.04
N ASP A 573 -10.16 25.78 2.88
CA ASP A 573 -10.27 24.58 2.04
C ASP A 573 -10.20 24.95 0.56
N ILE A 574 -9.05 24.66 -0.05
CA ILE A 574 -8.80 25.02 -1.44
C ILE A 574 -9.30 23.97 -2.44
N LEU A 575 -9.59 22.74 -1.99
CA LEU A 575 -9.88 21.62 -2.87
C LEU A 575 -11.06 21.86 -3.83
N PRO A 576 -12.18 22.49 -3.43
CA PRO A 576 -13.29 22.78 -4.34
C PRO A 576 -12.96 23.77 -5.47
N PHE A 577 -11.84 24.47 -5.37
CA PHE A 577 -11.42 25.49 -6.32
C PHE A 577 -10.34 25.00 -7.28
N ILE A 578 -9.80 23.77 -7.09
CA ILE A 578 -8.79 23.21 -7.99
C ILE A 578 -9.47 22.85 -9.33
N PRO A 579 -9.01 23.42 -10.46
CA PRO A 579 -9.57 23.14 -11.77
C PRO A 579 -9.57 21.65 -12.12
N LYS A 580 -10.53 21.25 -12.97
CA LYS A 580 -10.61 19.88 -13.52
C LYS A 580 -10.79 18.77 -12.48
N THR A 581 -11.20 19.11 -11.26
CA THR A 581 -11.49 18.13 -10.20
C THR A 581 -13.00 17.92 -10.05
N THR A 582 -13.41 16.75 -9.54
CA THR A 582 -14.83 16.47 -9.26
C THR A 582 -15.42 17.44 -8.23
N LYS A 583 -14.67 17.85 -7.20
CA LYS A 583 -15.14 18.86 -6.24
C LYS A 583 -15.41 20.22 -6.92
N ASN A 584 -14.59 20.60 -7.90
CA ASN A 584 -14.83 21.82 -8.67
C ASN A 584 -16.04 21.69 -9.61
N GLU A 585 -16.27 20.52 -10.22
CA GLU A 585 -17.47 20.24 -11.01
C GLU A 585 -18.75 20.33 -10.16
N GLU A 586 -18.72 19.75 -8.96
CA GLU A 586 -19.80 19.83 -7.96
C GLU A 586 -20.08 21.29 -7.57
N ARG A 587 -19.03 22.06 -7.23
CA ARG A 587 -19.13 23.48 -6.92
C ARG A 587 -19.75 24.29 -8.07
N GLN A 588 -19.31 24.04 -9.30
CA GLN A 588 -19.87 24.72 -10.48
C GLN A 588 -21.34 24.35 -10.71
N SER A 589 -21.74 23.11 -10.41
CA SER A 589 -23.14 22.71 -10.49
C SER A 589 -24.00 23.43 -9.44
N GLN A 590 -23.53 23.50 -8.19
CA GLN A 590 -24.22 24.25 -7.13
C GLN A 590 -24.37 25.73 -7.47
N LEU A 591 -23.34 26.34 -8.07
CA LEU A 591 -23.40 27.74 -8.49
C LEU A 591 -24.46 27.99 -9.58
N ARG A 592 -24.61 27.07 -10.54
CA ARG A 592 -25.67 27.15 -11.56
C ARG A 592 -27.06 27.13 -10.94
N ASP A 593 -27.27 26.28 -9.94
CA ASP A 593 -28.55 26.20 -9.23
C ASP A 593 -28.86 27.48 -8.41
N GLN A 594 -27.83 28.26 -8.08
CA GLN A 594 -27.89 29.47 -7.27
C GLN A 594 -27.78 30.77 -8.06
N GLU A 595 -27.86 30.74 -9.39
CA GLU A 595 -27.66 31.92 -10.25
C GLU A 595 -28.58 33.12 -9.91
N HIS A 596 -29.73 32.85 -9.31
CA HIS A 596 -30.73 33.85 -8.91
C HIS A 596 -30.42 34.58 -7.59
N LEU A 597 -29.38 34.16 -6.86
CA LEU A 597 -28.95 34.75 -5.58
C LEU A 597 -27.80 35.73 -5.77
N ASP A 598 -27.70 36.75 -4.92
CA ASP A 598 -26.51 37.62 -4.87
C ASP A 598 -25.32 36.93 -4.14
N ASN A 599 -24.10 37.44 -4.30
CA ASN A 599 -22.88 36.80 -3.76
C ASN A 599 -22.92 36.63 -2.24
N LEU A 600 -23.53 37.58 -1.53
CA LEU A 600 -23.64 37.53 -0.07
C LEU A 600 -24.67 36.48 0.36
N GLU A 601 -25.83 36.42 -0.29
CA GLU A 601 -26.85 35.38 -0.10
C GLU A 601 -26.28 33.99 -0.38
N ARG A 602 -25.57 33.80 -1.51
CA ARG A 602 -24.92 32.54 -1.87
C ARG A 602 -23.91 32.10 -0.82
N TRP A 603 -23.07 33.03 -0.38
CA TRP A 603 -22.07 32.73 0.65
C TRP A 603 -22.74 32.28 1.95
N VAL A 604 -23.78 32.99 2.39
CA VAL A 604 -24.52 32.62 3.61
C VAL A 604 -25.15 31.24 3.48
N ILE A 605 -25.82 30.94 2.35
CA ILE A 605 -26.45 29.63 2.14
C ILE A 605 -25.40 28.50 2.11
N ASN A 606 -24.30 28.68 1.37
CA ASN A 606 -23.26 27.66 1.22
C ASN A 606 -22.43 27.42 2.50
N ASN A 607 -22.42 28.39 3.43
CA ASN A 607 -21.75 28.29 4.72
C ASN A 607 -22.73 28.02 5.90
N THR A 608 -24.03 27.83 5.61
CA THR A 608 -25.05 27.48 6.58
C THR A 608 -25.19 25.96 6.68
N GLY A 609 -24.94 25.40 7.86
CA GLY A 609 -25.12 23.99 8.19
C GLY A 609 -25.93 23.80 9.49
N ASP A 610 -26.07 22.54 9.92
CA ASP A 610 -26.79 22.20 11.15
C ASP A 610 -26.10 22.81 12.38
N GLY A 611 -26.81 23.68 13.09
CA GLY A 611 -26.34 24.31 14.34
C GLY A 611 -25.65 25.67 14.20
N ASN A 612 -25.28 26.14 13.01
CA ASN A 612 -24.66 27.48 12.82
C ASN A 612 -25.58 28.51 12.12
N ARG A 613 -26.80 28.11 11.76
CA ARG A 613 -27.77 28.89 10.96
C ARG A 613 -28.12 30.25 11.56
N ASN A 614 -28.46 30.27 12.85
CA ASN A 614 -28.78 31.51 13.57
C ASN A 614 -27.59 32.49 13.50
N ASN A 615 -26.38 31.99 13.71
CA ASN A 615 -25.16 32.80 13.62
C ASN A 615 -24.93 33.33 12.19
N MET A 616 -25.17 32.53 11.15
CA MET A 616 -24.96 32.97 9.76
C MET A 616 -25.99 34.01 9.31
N LEU A 617 -27.26 33.82 9.66
CA LEU A 617 -28.32 34.82 9.41
C LEU A 617 -28.10 36.09 10.23
N LEU A 618 -27.57 35.99 11.45
CA LEU A 618 -27.18 37.16 12.24
C LEU A 618 -26.03 37.93 11.60
N ARG A 619 -24.99 37.24 11.10
CA ARG A 619 -23.89 37.88 10.36
C ARG A 619 -24.43 38.61 9.14
N TYR A 620 -25.29 37.96 8.35
CA TYR A 620 -25.96 38.58 7.20
C TYR A 620 -26.73 39.85 7.61
N ALA A 621 -27.53 39.79 8.66
CA ALA A 621 -28.31 40.93 9.16
C ALA A 621 -27.42 42.10 9.60
N MET A 622 -26.33 41.81 10.31
CA MET A 622 -25.38 42.84 10.78
C MET A 622 -24.64 43.54 9.64
N ILE A 623 -24.39 42.83 8.54
CA ILE A 623 -23.75 43.39 7.34
C ILE A 623 -24.70 44.35 6.62
N LEU A 624 -25.98 44.00 6.53
CA LEU A 624 -26.98 44.90 5.96
C LEU A 624 -27.09 46.19 6.80
N VAL A 625 -27.01 46.10 8.13
CA VAL A 625 -26.95 47.28 9.00
C VAL A 625 -25.71 48.13 8.69
N ASP A 626 -24.53 47.51 8.60
CA ASP A 626 -23.28 48.23 8.31
C ASP A 626 -23.26 48.86 6.90
N SER A 627 -24.04 48.29 5.98
CA SER A 627 -24.26 48.85 4.64
C SER A 627 -25.30 49.97 4.60
N GLY A 628 -25.77 50.44 5.76
CA GLY A 628 -26.69 51.58 5.90
C GLY A 628 -28.17 51.26 5.69
N TYR A 629 -28.57 49.98 5.65
CA TYR A 629 -29.97 49.61 5.50
C TYR A 629 -30.76 49.87 6.79
N LYS A 630 -32.01 50.34 6.62
CA LYS A 630 -32.95 50.55 7.74
C LYS A 630 -33.48 49.21 8.26
N PHE A 631 -33.90 49.20 9.53
CA PHE A 631 -34.39 48.01 10.22
C PHE A 631 -35.42 47.20 9.41
N ASP A 632 -36.44 47.85 8.83
CA ASP A 632 -37.48 47.16 8.06
C ASP A 632 -36.92 46.47 6.82
N THR A 633 -35.99 47.12 6.11
CA THR A 633 -35.34 46.53 4.92
C THR A 633 -34.39 45.38 5.30
N VAL A 634 -33.69 45.48 6.43
CA VAL A 634 -32.88 44.38 6.97
C VAL A 634 -33.78 43.19 7.31
N LYS A 635 -34.92 43.45 7.97
CA LYS A 635 -35.89 42.43 8.35
C LYS A 635 -36.43 41.67 7.13
N ASP A 636 -36.88 42.39 6.11
CA ASP A 636 -37.43 41.79 4.89
C ASP A 636 -36.39 40.93 4.16
N LYS A 637 -35.15 41.42 4.05
CA LYS A 637 -34.05 40.67 3.42
C LYS A 637 -33.64 39.41 4.21
N VAL A 638 -33.60 39.49 5.54
CA VAL A 638 -33.27 38.33 6.40
C VAL A 638 -34.38 37.27 6.35
N ILE A 639 -35.66 37.67 6.37
CA ILE A 639 -36.78 36.74 6.21
C ILE A 639 -36.76 36.12 4.80
N GLY A 640 -36.49 36.93 3.77
CA GLY A 640 -36.35 36.47 2.39
C GLY A 640 -35.26 35.41 2.24
N LEU A 641 -34.09 35.62 2.86
CA LEU A 641 -33.00 34.65 2.85
C LEU A 641 -33.33 33.39 3.67
N ASN A 642 -33.92 33.56 4.85
CA ASN A 642 -34.32 32.43 5.70
C ASN A 642 -35.32 31.49 4.99
N ASN A 643 -36.26 32.04 4.20
CA ASN A 643 -37.21 31.25 3.42
C ASN A 643 -36.57 30.46 2.26
N LYS A 644 -35.36 30.81 1.83
CA LYS A 644 -34.59 30.08 0.81
C LYS A 644 -33.78 28.91 1.41
N LEU A 645 -33.69 28.80 2.73
CA LEU A 645 -33.00 27.70 3.42
C LEU A 645 -33.92 26.47 3.53
N VAL A 646 -33.36 25.27 3.34
CA VAL A 646 -34.08 23.99 3.43
C VAL A 646 -34.73 23.79 4.81
N ASP A 647 -34.05 24.25 5.87
CA ASP A 647 -34.52 24.18 7.26
C ASP A 647 -34.61 25.59 7.86
N LYS A 648 -35.52 26.41 7.36
CA LYS A 648 -35.69 27.80 7.84
C LYS A 648 -35.92 27.89 9.35
N LEU A 649 -35.36 28.93 9.99
CA LEU A 649 -35.67 29.25 11.38
C LEU A 649 -37.12 29.72 11.52
N ASP A 650 -37.74 29.46 12.66
CA ASP A 650 -39.08 29.97 12.93
C ASP A 650 -39.06 31.50 13.15
N GLU A 651 -40.20 32.16 12.92
CA GLU A 651 -40.27 33.61 13.04
C GLU A 651 -40.04 34.10 14.47
N LEU A 652 -40.41 33.31 15.49
CA LEU A 652 -40.23 33.63 16.90
C LEU A 652 -38.74 33.68 17.28
N GLU A 653 -37.95 32.76 16.76
CA GLU A 653 -36.51 32.65 16.93
C GLU A 653 -35.81 33.82 16.22
N LEU A 654 -36.19 34.13 14.98
CA LEU A 654 -35.67 35.31 14.27
C LEU A 654 -35.91 36.60 15.05
N HIS A 655 -37.12 36.76 15.61
CA HIS A 655 -37.49 37.93 16.39
C HIS A 655 -36.78 38.04 17.74
N SER A 656 -36.65 36.93 18.46
CA SER A 656 -36.03 36.90 19.79
C SER A 656 -34.52 36.99 19.78
N THR A 657 -33.86 36.57 18.69
CA THR A 657 -32.39 36.53 18.59
C THR A 657 -31.83 37.56 17.61
N ILE A 658 -32.10 37.39 16.33
CA ILE A 658 -31.48 38.16 15.25
C ILE A 658 -31.98 39.60 15.24
N PHE A 659 -33.30 39.80 15.16
CA PHE A 659 -33.87 41.15 15.09
C PHE A 659 -33.71 41.94 16.39
N HIS A 660 -33.69 41.26 17.55
CA HIS A 660 -33.32 41.89 18.82
C HIS A 660 -31.90 42.47 18.78
N SER A 661 -30.95 41.70 18.25
CA SER A 661 -29.54 42.14 18.13
C SER A 661 -29.36 43.28 17.12
N VAL A 662 -30.07 43.20 15.98
CA VAL A 662 -30.08 44.26 14.95
C VAL A 662 -30.65 45.57 15.51
N ALA A 663 -31.78 45.50 16.23
CA ALA A 663 -32.41 46.68 16.85
C ALA A 663 -31.48 47.36 17.86
N LYS A 664 -30.76 46.57 18.66
CA LYS A 664 -29.78 47.09 19.62
C LYS A 664 -28.63 47.83 18.94
N LYS A 665 -28.13 47.31 17.81
CA LYS A 665 -27.02 47.93 17.05
C LYS A 665 -27.43 49.24 16.39
N LEU A 666 -28.66 49.35 15.87
CA LEU A 666 -29.19 50.57 15.25
C LEU A 666 -29.60 51.66 16.26
N ALA A 667 -29.76 51.31 17.55
CA ALA A 667 -30.09 52.24 18.62
C ALA A 667 -28.85 52.91 19.28
N THR A 668 -27.66 52.38 18.97
CA THR A 668 -26.33 52.96 19.26
C THR A 668 -25.81 53.69 18.04
#